data_AF-A0A453PE18-F1
#
_entry.id   AF-A0A453PE18-F1
#
_cell.length_a   1.000
_cell.length_b   1.000
_cell.length_c   1.000
_cell.angle_alpha   90.00
_cell.angle_beta   90.00
_cell.angle_gamma   90.00
#
_symmetry.space_group_name_H-M   'P 1'
#
loop_
_entity.id
_entity.type
_entity.pdbx_description
1 polymer ?
#
loop_
_entity_poly.entity_id
_entity_poly.type
_entity_poly.pdbx_seq_one_letter_code
_entity_poly.pdbx_strand_id
1 'polypeptide(L)'
;HSKHSPLTLPTHHAHHGGPRGRFSTRRLPIGRVTQSPAGPAPFYFQTNLSTNPSHFPYFSNRPPGQKPVHQQGPTSVHQNTSRASNAKPSNRSRRKRNDFCNRKYSSLARPPLPPRRDRLRLRPHSPAPDLQTLTPPHAIALARPSPHGAASPAPRPRRGGRGRAAGERRGGERIDLGSEWLKVAAVHLAPGRAPIAVAINEMSKRKSPALAALADGNRLAGEEAAGITARHPAKVFSRMRDLLAKPFPYARALADSLFLPYDLVQDARGAAAVRADDGQVYTVEEIVAMVLHYASGIADAHVGLPVRDAVVAVPPYFGQAERRALTQAAQLAGFNVLALVNEHAGAALQYGIDKDFSNESRHVIFYDMGSGSTYAALVYYSSYSAKEFGKTVSVNQFQVKDVRWNSKLGGLEMEMRLVNYFADQFNKQLGNGDDIRQSPKAMAKLKKQVKRTKEILSANTAAPISVESLYNDIDFRSTITREKFEELCADLWEQALTPIKDVLTHSGMKIGDIYAVELIGGATRVPKLQSKLQEFLGRSELDKHLDADEAIVLGASLHAANLSDGIKLNRKLGMIDGSTYGFVFEIDGPDYVKDESTDQVLVPRMKKMPIKLFRSIRHTKDFDVSLSYDKASELPPGVSSHKFAEYAISGLTETSEKYGSRNLSAPIKANLHFSLSRSGIISLDRAEAVIEITEWVEVPKKNVTLETNTTDETLSAESGTTDSKENSSSGSDADNSSTTNDESNVQDTITEKVLKKRTFRVPLKVTEKTAGPASTLSKELYSEAKSRLDVLNKKDAERRRTAELKNNLESYIYSMKEKLEESTDMLAVSTEQERESFTAKLSEVQDWLYMDGEEAQANEFQERLDQLKAMGDPILFRMSELKARPAACGSARLYLTELQKIVKNWDTSKPWLPKKRVDEVVSEADKLKTWLEEKEALQKSTPVHSSPAFTSEEVYQKVLALQNKVSSVNRIPKPKPKVEKKPAKEEANKEKTDSSESASSESESTEKPSESDAPEKNNDSEPESHDEL
;
A
#
# COMPACT_ATOMS: atom_id res chain seq x y z
N HIS A 1 10.62 61.21 28.64
CA HIS A 1 9.56 61.07 29.67
C HIS A 1 9.21 59.57 29.74
N SER A 2 9.33 58.79 30.83
CA SER A 2 9.00 58.99 32.26
C SER A 2 7.48 58.97 32.52
N LYS A 3 6.88 58.15 33.41
CA LYS A 3 7.42 57.40 34.57
C LYS A 3 6.73 56.02 34.82
N HIS A 4 7.54 55.07 35.31
CA HIS A 4 7.39 54.11 36.44
C HIS A 4 6.09 53.36 36.85
N SER A 5 6.33 52.09 37.21
CA SER A 5 5.54 51.06 37.92
C SER A 5 5.72 51.14 39.48
N PRO A 6 5.59 50.10 40.34
CA PRO A 6 4.84 48.80 40.37
C PRO A 6 4.10 48.54 41.75
N LEU A 7 4.06 47.28 42.26
CA LEU A 7 3.77 46.77 43.65
C LEU A 7 2.29 46.37 44.00
N THR A 8 1.93 45.33 44.79
CA THR A 8 2.59 44.03 45.20
C THR A 8 1.56 42.96 45.71
N LEU A 9 2.05 41.71 45.84
CA LEU A 9 1.55 40.48 46.54
C LEU A 9 1.35 40.62 48.09
N PRO A 10 0.95 39.58 48.91
CA PRO A 10 0.32 38.25 48.68
C PRO A 10 -0.76 37.76 49.74
N THR A 11 -1.22 36.49 49.65
CA THR A 11 -1.67 35.54 50.73
C THR A 11 -2.85 35.89 51.69
N HIS A 12 -3.77 34.99 52.08
CA HIS A 12 -3.53 33.77 52.90
C HIS A 12 -4.73 32.76 52.95
N HIS A 13 -4.51 31.55 53.50
CA HIS A 13 -5.54 30.52 53.80
C HIS A 13 -6.37 30.77 55.07
N ALA A 14 -7.60 30.22 55.12
CA ALA A 14 -8.31 29.80 56.34
C ALA A 14 -9.20 28.56 56.08
N HIS A 15 -9.49 27.76 57.12
CA HIS A 15 -10.22 26.48 57.05
C HIS A 15 -11.21 26.33 58.25
N HIS A 16 -11.94 25.20 58.34
CA HIS A 16 -13.02 24.88 59.31
C HIS A 16 -14.35 25.65 59.11
N GLY A 17 -15.53 25.13 59.48
CA GLY A 17 -15.89 23.83 60.07
C GLY A 17 -17.42 23.58 60.06
N GLY A 18 -17.87 22.37 60.45
CA GLY A 18 -19.30 21.99 60.52
C GLY A 18 -20.04 22.50 61.78
N PRO A 19 -21.25 22.00 62.15
CA PRO A 19 -21.74 20.62 61.97
C PRO A 19 -23.24 20.46 61.56
N ARG A 20 -23.88 19.32 61.90
CA ARG A 20 -25.20 18.82 61.43
C ARG A 20 -26.41 19.17 62.33
N GLY A 21 -27.62 19.16 61.76
CA GLY A 21 -28.94 19.16 62.45
C GLY A 21 -29.96 18.18 61.79
N ARG A 22 -31.16 17.96 62.38
CA ARG A 22 -32.15 16.91 61.99
C ARG A 22 -33.63 17.42 61.98
N PHE A 23 -34.57 16.52 61.64
CA PHE A 23 -36.06 16.54 61.80
C PHE A 23 -36.90 17.14 60.64
N SER A 24 -38.16 16.72 60.32
CA SER A 24 -38.87 15.41 60.54
C SER A 24 -40.23 15.26 59.82
N THR A 25 -40.39 14.23 58.95
CA THR A 25 -41.56 13.31 58.70
C THR A 25 -43.05 13.74 58.51
N ARG A 26 -43.79 12.91 57.73
CA ARG A 26 -45.27 12.67 57.62
C ARG A 26 -46.12 13.57 56.70
N ARG A 27 -47.22 13.13 56.04
CA ARG A 27 -47.74 11.80 55.57
C ARG A 27 -48.97 11.97 54.62
N LEU A 28 -49.09 11.13 53.57
CA LEU A 28 -50.25 10.34 53.03
C LEU A 28 -51.71 10.92 52.99
N PRO A 29 -52.61 10.55 52.02
CA PRO A 29 -53.02 9.16 51.67
C PRO A 29 -53.23 8.82 50.15
N ILE A 30 -52.85 7.62 49.67
CA ILE A 30 -53.61 6.33 49.48
C ILE A 30 -54.57 6.27 48.25
N GLY A 31 -54.32 5.30 47.36
CA GLY A 31 -55.26 4.80 46.34
C GLY A 31 -54.62 3.76 45.40
N ARG A 32 -55.09 2.49 45.41
CA ARG A 32 -54.63 1.38 44.55
C ARG A 32 -55.82 0.74 43.83
N VAL A 33 -55.64 0.29 42.57
CA VAL A 33 -56.11 -1.02 42.06
C VAL A 33 -55.04 -1.58 41.10
N THR A 34 -55.00 -2.90 40.92
CA THR A 34 -54.02 -3.68 40.13
C THR A 34 -54.65 -4.35 38.91
N GLN A 35 -53.89 -4.59 37.83
CA GLN A 35 -53.72 -5.94 37.24
C GLN A 35 -52.76 -6.00 36.03
N SER A 36 -52.05 -7.13 35.97
CA SER A 36 -51.43 -7.80 34.82
C SER A 36 -51.97 -9.26 34.83
N PRO A 37 -51.74 -10.16 33.85
CA PRO A 37 -50.81 -10.08 32.70
C PRO A 37 -51.37 -10.55 31.34
N ALA A 38 -50.58 -10.39 30.26
CA ALA A 38 -50.50 -11.34 29.13
C ALA A 38 -49.31 -11.03 28.19
N GLY A 39 -48.53 -12.07 27.84
CA GLY A 39 -47.94 -12.22 26.50
C GLY A 39 -48.70 -13.32 25.74
N PRO A 40 -48.21 -13.87 24.60
CA PRO A 40 -46.85 -13.75 24.07
C PRO A 40 -46.74 -13.58 22.52
N ALA A 41 -45.51 -13.73 22.03
CA ALA A 41 -45.11 -14.24 20.70
C ALA A 41 -45.17 -13.31 19.45
N PRO A 42 -44.23 -13.47 18.49
CA PRO A 42 -44.17 -12.72 17.24
C PRO A 42 -44.82 -13.47 16.07
N PHE A 43 -44.98 -12.80 14.92
CA PHE A 43 -45.32 -13.44 13.64
C PHE A 43 -44.28 -13.18 12.56
N TYR A 44 -43.71 -14.26 12.03
CA TYR A 44 -43.11 -14.29 10.70
C TYR A 44 -44.20 -14.07 9.63
N PHE A 45 -43.82 -13.56 8.47
CA PHE A 45 -44.43 -14.04 7.22
C PHE A 45 -43.36 -14.19 6.14
N GLN A 46 -43.39 -15.34 5.46
CA GLN A 46 -42.51 -15.71 4.37
C GLN A 46 -43.37 -15.96 3.12
N THR A 47 -42.77 -15.83 1.93
CA THR A 47 -43.22 -16.37 0.64
C THR A 47 -44.67 -16.14 0.18
N ASN A 48 -44.82 -15.55 -1.01
CA ASN A 48 -45.20 -16.40 -2.15
C ASN A 48 -44.84 -15.78 -3.51
N LEU A 49 -44.47 -16.64 -4.46
CA LEU A 49 -44.40 -16.30 -5.88
C LEU A 49 -45.74 -16.70 -6.54
N SER A 50 -46.16 -15.99 -7.58
CA SER A 50 -46.90 -16.61 -8.69
C SER A 50 -46.77 -15.80 -9.98
N THR A 51 -46.97 -16.47 -11.11
CA THR A 51 -46.52 -16.13 -12.46
C THR A 51 -47.61 -15.55 -13.36
N ASN A 52 -47.26 -14.60 -14.26
CA ASN A 52 -47.68 -14.44 -15.69
C ASN A 52 -49.20 -14.54 -16.08
N PRO A 53 -49.64 -14.26 -17.34
CA PRO A 53 -48.88 -13.94 -18.57
C PRO A 53 -49.33 -12.67 -19.34
N SER A 54 -48.76 -12.47 -20.51
CA SER A 54 -49.06 -11.43 -21.53
C SER A 54 -50.23 -11.75 -22.47
N HIS A 55 -50.91 -10.73 -23.05
CA HIS A 55 -51.14 -10.64 -24.52
C HIS A 55 -51.76 -9.29 -25.02
N PHE A 56 -51.57 -9.02 -26.32
CA PHE A 56 -52.12 -7.94 -27.18
C PHE A 56 -53.63 -8.15 -27.53
N PRO A 57 -54.43 -7.12 -27.99
CA PRO A 57 -54.49 -6.80 -29.44
C PRO A 57 -54.91 -5.36 -29.90
N TYR A 58 -54.92 -5.24 -31.22
CA TYR A 58 -55.12 -4.14 -32.20
C TYR A 58 -56.44 -3.30 -32.25
N PHE A 59 -56.31 -2.14 -32.95
CA PHE A 59 -57.20 -1.51 -33.97
C PHE A 59 -58.50 -0.70 -33.65
N SER A 60 -58.41 0.61 -33.97
CA SER A 60 -59.16 1.32 -35.07
C SER A 60 -60.39 2.24 -34.82
N ASN A 61 -60.52 3.20 -35.77
CA ASN A 61 -61.74 3.80 -36.36
C ASN A 61 -62.41 5.12 -35.86
N ARG A 62 -61.94 6.24 -36.46
CA ARG A 62 -62.66 7.19 -37.39
C ARG A 62 -63.40 8.47 -36.88
N PRO A 63 -63.11 9.65 -37.51
CA PRO A 63 -63.88 10.91 -37.38
C PRO A 63 -64.32 11.61 -38.72
N PRO A 64 -65.29 12.54 -38.68
CA PRO A 64 -65.51 13.63 -39.67
C PRO A 64 -65.51 15.04 -39.02
N GLY A 65 -65.53 16.19 -39.73
CA GLY A 65 -65.29 16.46 -41.16
C GLY A 65 -65.79 17.84 -41.67
N GLN A 66 -65.11 18.40 -42.69
CA GLN A 66 -65.54 19.45 -43.67
C GLN A 66 -65.68 20.96 -43.29
N LYS A 67 -64.72 21.80 -43.76
CA LYS A 67 -64.82 22.90 -44.80
C LYS A 67 -65.88 24.06 -44.69
N PRO A 68 -65.84 25.17 -45.51
CA PRO A 68 -64.79 25.77 -46.40
C PRO A 68 -64.66 27.35 -46.40
N VAL A 69 -63.88 27.92 -47.36
CA VAL A 69 -64.02 29.24 -48.10
C VAL A 69 -62.98 30.40 -47.87
N HIS A 70 -62.54 30.97 -49.02
CA HIS A 70 -61.75 32.19 -49.39
C HIS A 70 -61.42 33.32 -48.36
N GLN A 71 -60.31 34.09 -48.48
CA GLN A 71 -59.86 34.87 -49.66
C GLN A 71 -58.33 35.07 -49.88
N GLN A 72 -57.96 35.17 -51.17
CA GLN A 72 -56.95 36.01 -51.88
C GLN A 72 -55.46 36.11 -51.47
N GLY A 73 -54.58 36.15 -52.49
CA GLY A 73 -53.17 36.58 -52.46
C GLY A 73 -53.00 37.97 -53.12
N PRO A 74 -51.91 38.31 -53.87
CA PRO A 74 -50.85 37.48 -54.47
C PRO A 74 -49.51 37.61 -53.68
N THR A 75 -48.25 37.61 -54.15
CA THR A 75 -47.58 37.66 -55.47
C THR A 75 -46.19 36.94 -55.39
N SER A 76 -45.28 37.12 -56.37
CA SER A 76 -44.06 36.30 -56.53
C SER A 76 -42.95 36.98 -57.38
N VAL A 77 -41.85 36.25 -57.63
CA VAL A 77 -40.94 36.30 -58.81
C VAL A 77 -39.70 37.24 -58.83
N HIS A 78 -38.53 36.57 -58.87
CA HIS A 78 -37.29 36.82 -59.63
C HIS A 78 -36.24 37.96 -59.35
N GLN A 79 -34.99 37.52 -59.60
CA GLN A 79 -33.89 38.17 -60.34
C GLN A 79 -32.93 39.20 -59.69
N ASN A 80 -31.68 38.74 -59.56
CA ASN A 80 -30.45 39.26 -60.18
C ASN A 80 -29.91 40.69 -59.89
N THR A 81 -28.57 40.74 -59.82
CA THR A 81 -27.67 41.86 -60.20
C THR A 81 -27.68 43.15 -59.35
N SER A 82 -26.56 43.89 -59.19
CA SER A 82 -25.11 43.57 -59.35
C SER A 82 -24.20 44.73 -58.89
N ARG A 83 -22.87 44.46 -58.84
CA ARG A 83 -21.76 45.44 -59.05
C ARG A 83 -21.52 46.49 -57.96
N ALA A 84 -20.33 47.08 -57.80
CA ALA A 84 -18.93 46.76 -58.21
C ALA A 84 -17.98 47.56 -57.26
N SER A 85 -16.63 47.49 -57.24
CA SER A 85 -15.57 46.88 -58.08
C SER A 85 -14.45 46.35 -57.12
N ASN A 86 -13.17 46.05 -57.42
CA ASN A 86 -12.29 45.89 -58.61
C ASN A 86 -11.07 45.02 -58.14
N ALA A 87 -10.09 44.55 -58.92
CA ALA A 87 -9.82 44.51 -60.36
C ALA A 87 -9.08 43.18 -60.73
N LYS A 88 -8.62 43.05 -61.98
CA LYS A 88 -8.00 41.86 -62.64
C LYS A 88 -6.63 42.29 -63.25
N PRO A 89 -5.89 41.51 -64.11
CA PRO A 89 -5.78 40.04 -64.37
C PRO A 89 -4.27 39.56 -64.46
N SER A 90 -3.87 38.29 -64.73
CA SER A 90 -3.88 37.64 -66.06
C SER A 90 -2.89 36.44 -66.19
N ASN A 91 -3.14 35.53 -67.17
CA ASN A 91 -2.17 34.66 -67.90
C ASN A 91 -1.35 33.56 -67.14
N ARG A 92 -0.88 32.43 -67.74
CA ARG A 92 -1.09 31.82 -69.09
C ARG A 92 -0.80 30.28 -69.14
N SER A 93 -1.71 29.54 -69.80
CA SER A 93 -1.48 28.46 -70.81
C SER A 93 -0.77 27.09 -70.58
N ARG A 94 -1.50 26.03 -70.99
CA ARG A 94 -1.16 24.92 -71.95
C ARG A 94 -0.43 23.61 -71.53
N ARG A 95 -1.10 22.50 -71.93
CA ARG A 95 -0.58 21.16 -72.38
C ARG A 95 0.04 20.26 -71.29
N LYS A 96 0.02 18.91 -71.37
CA LYS A 96 -0.41 17.89 -72.37
C LYS A 96 -1.03 16.69 -71.58
N ARG A 97 -2.24 16.19 -71.90
CA ARG A 97 -2.58 15.01 -72.74
C ARG A 97 -2.44 13.62 -72.08
N ASN A 98 -3.42 12.74 -72.38
CA ASN A 98 -3.40 11.26 -72.35
C ASN A 98 -3.44 10.56 -70.96
N ASP A 99 -4.21 9.48 -70.75
CA ASP A 99 -5.40 9.00 -71.51
C ASP A 99 -6.26 7.99 -70.72
N PHE A 100 -7.42 7.63 -71.28
CA PHE A 100 -8.29 6.47 -70.97
C PHE A 100 -9.00 6.35 -69.58
N CYS A 101 -10.33 6.58 -69.62
CA CYS A 101 -11.37 5.54 -69.57
C CYS A 101 -11.20 4.29 -68.66
N ASN A 102 -12.26 3.76 -67.99
CA ASN A 102 -13.63 4.25 -67.73
C ASN A 102 -14.39 3.23 -66.83
N ARG A 103 -15.36 3.69 -66.01
CA ARG A 103 -16.62 2.97 -65.63
C ARG A 103 -16.51 1.65 -64.80
N LYS A 104 -17.57 1.19 -64.09
CA LYS A 104 -18.74 1.81 -63.39
C LYS A 104 -19.49 0.69 -62.62
N TYR A 105 -20.04 0.99 -61.43
CA TYR A 105 -21.13 0.24 -60.76
C TYR A 105 -20.83 -1.25 -60.44
N SER A 106 -21.65 -2.04 -59.71
CA SER A 106 -22.44 -1.89 -58.46
C SER A 106 -22.74 -3.36 -57.99
N SER A 107 -23.34 -3.81 -56.89
CA SER A 107 -24.35 -3.37 -55.91
C SER A 107 -24.83 -4.63 -55.14
N LEU A 108 -25.27 -4.47 -53.88
CA LEU A 108 -26.34 -5.24 -53.18
C LEU A 108 -26.15 -6.70 -52.63
N ALA A 109 -26.78 -6.89 -51.46
CA ALA A 109 -27.41 -8.11 -50.87
C ALA A 109 -26.62 -9.11 -49.98
N ARG A 110 -27.39 -9.89 -49.19
CA ARG A 110 -27.07 -10.83 -48.06
C ARG A 110 -27.89 -12.15 -48.26
N PRO A 111 -28.07 -13.03 -47.24
CA PRO A 111 -27.20 -14.00 -46.51
C PRO A 111 -27.61 -15.48 -46.90
N PRO A 112 -27.60 -16.58 -46.09
CA PRO A 112 -26.99 -16.96 -44.79
C PRO A 112 -26.22 -18.34 -44.79
N LEU A 113 -26.04 -18.97 -43.61
CA LEU A 113 -25.38 -20.26 -43.24
C LEU A 113 -26.22 -21.54 -43.64
N PRO A 114 -25.89 -22.86 -43.36
CA PRO A 114 -24.86 -23.47 -42.46
C PRO A 114 -24.02 -24.69 -43.03
N PRO A 115 -23.97 -25.96 -42.48
CA PRO A 115 -22.78 -26.49 -41.75
C PRO A 115 -22.25 -27.92 -42.09
N ARG A 116 -21.08 -28.34 -41.54
CA ARG A 116 -20.55 -29.71 -41.15
C ARG A 116 -19.00 -29.67 -41.03
N ARG A 117 -18.22 -30.39 -40.17
CA ARG A 117 -18.16 -31.79 -39.62
C ARG A 117 -17.83 -32.88 -40.68
N ASP A 118 -16.88 -33.81 -40.56
CA ASP A 118 -15.78 -34.08 -39.61
C ASP A 118 -14.73 -35.02 -40.27
N ARG A 119 -13.53 -35.07 -39.66
CA ARG A 119 -12.55 -36.18 -39.47
C ARG A 119 -11.15 -35.92 -40.03
N LEU A 120 -10.03 -36.00 -39.28
CA LEU A 120 -9.52 -36.80 -38.15
C LEU A 120 -8.64 -38.02 -38.55
N ARG A 121 -7.33 -37.83 -38.35
CA ARG A 121 -6.34 -38.77 -37.79
C ARG A 121 -5.39 -37.90 -36.92
N LEU A 122 -5.12 -38.09 -35.61
CA LEU A 122 -5.16 -39.25 -34.68
C LEU A 122 -4.15 -40.35 -35.08
N ARG A 123 -3.28 -40.90 -34.19
CA ARG A 123 -2.97 -40.68 -32.75
C ARG A 123 -1.58 -41.34 -32.43
N PRO A 124 -1.10 -41.69 -31.20
CA PRO A 124 -1.77 -42.18 -29.97
C PRO A 124 -1.40 -41.49 -28.64
N HIS A 125 -0.56 -42.12 -27.81
CA HIS A 125 -0.53 -42.13 -26.34
C HIS A 125 0.95 -42.21 -25.84
N SER A 126 1.37 -42.09 -24.55
CA SER A 126 0.72 -42.29 -23.23
C SER A 126 0.63 -43.79 -22.82
N PRO A 127 0.53 -44.21 -21.53
CA PRO A 127 -0.06 -43.54 -20.36
C PRO A 127 0.84 -43.42 -19.10
N ALA A 128 0.23 -43.14 -17.94
CA ALA A 128 0.83 -42.84 -16.62
C ALA A 128 0.56 -43.96 -15.57
N PRO A 129 0.74 -43.78 -14.23
CA PRO A 129 -0.05 -42.88 -13.35
C PRO A 129 0.88 -41.93 -12.50
N ASP A 130 0.67 -41.44 -11.26
CA ASP A 130 -0.20 -41.85 -10.13
C ASP A 130 -0.39 -40.80 -8.99
N LEU A 131 -1.22 -41.18 -8.01
CA LEU A 131 -1.66 -40.62 -6.71
C LEU A 131 -0.54 -40.23 -5.68
N GLN A 132 -0.74 -39.48 -4.55
CA GLN A 132 -1.85 -38.66 -3.98
C GLN A 132 -1.34 -37.82 -2.75
N THR A 133 -2.16 -36.89 -2.21
CA THR A 133 -2.14 -36.28 -0.83
C THR A 133 -0.90 -35.47 -0.38
N LEU A 134 -0.94 -34.37 0.41
CA LEU A 134 -1.77 -33.85 1.53
C LEU A 134 -1.49 -34.40 2.93
N THR A 135 -0.91 -33.57 3.81
CA THR A 135 -1.14 -33.55 5.28
C THR A 135 -0.55 -32.29 5.93
N PRO A 136 -1.10 -31.75 7.05
CA PRO A 136 -0.53 -30.63 7.80
C PRO A 136 0.08 -31.06 9.18
N PRO A 137 -0.28 -30.51 10.35
CA PRO A 137 0.69 -29.83 11.24
C PRO A 137 0.95 -30.58 12.55
N HIS A 138 1.70 -29.98 13.50
CA HIS A 138 1.33 -29.96 14.93
C HIS A 138 2.07 -28.86 15.71
N ALA A 139 1.75 -28.68 16.99
CA ALA A 139 1.84 -27.39 17.70
C ALA A 139 2.80 -27.31 18.92
N ILE A 140 2.81 -26.11 19.53
CA ILE A 140 3.62 -25.64 20.66
C ILE A 140 3.31 -26.38 21.98
N ALA A 141 4.31 -26.50 22.86
CA ALA A 141 4.14 -26.74 24.30
C ALA A 141 5.05 -25.80 25.13
N LEU A 142 4.71 -25.59 26.41
CA LEU A 142 5.24 -24.54 27.30
C LEU A 142 6.12 -25.08 28.44
N ALA A 143 6.93 -24.20 29.06
CA ALA A 143 7.58 -24.44 30.35
C ALA A 143 7.69 -23.14 31.18
N ARG A 144 7.77 -23.27 32.52
CA ARG A 144 7.89 -22.15 33.51
C ARG A 144 9.13 -22.34 34.42
N PRO A 145 9.57 -21.32 35.19
CA PRO A 145 11.01 -21.12 35.52
C PRO A 145 11.39 -21.19 37.02
N SER A 146 12.71 -21.14 37.32
CA SER A 146 13.43 -20.55 38.51
C SER A 146 14.69 -21.37 38.91
N PRO A 147 15.65 -20.87 39.74
CA PRO A 147 16.22 -19.51 39.92
C PRO A 147 17.79 -19.48 40.07
N HIS A 148 18.37 -18.30 40.40
CA HIS A 148 19.80 -17.98 40.71
C HIS A 148 20.81 -17.94 39.51
N GLY A 149 21.83 -17.06 39.44
CA GLY A 149 22.20 -15.90 40.29
C GLY A 149 23.50 -15.16 39.84
N ALA A 150 23.86 -14.06 40.53
CA ALA A 150 25.17 -13.35 40.58
C ALA A 150 25.72 -12.46 39.39
N ALA A 151 25.45 -11.15 39.48
CA ALA A 151 26.29 -9.94 39.29
C ALA A 151 27.53 -9.82 38.34
N SER A 152 27.46 -8.80 37.45
CA SER A 152 28.51 -7.77 37.09
C SER A 152 29.83 -8.16 36.38
N PRO A 153 30.55 -7.20 35.71
CA PRO A 153 30.18 -5.87 35.20
C PRO A 153 30.42 -5.71 33.66
N ALA A 154 30.12 -4.54 33.07
CA ALA A 154 30.15 -4.31 31.62
C ALA A 154 31.42 -3.59 31.09
N PRO A 155 32.00 -4.02 29.93
CA PRO A 155 32.95 -3.23 29.14
C PRO A 155 32.25 -2.37 28.05
N ARG A 156 32.94 -1.32 27.56
CA ARG A 156 32.40 -0.32 26.62
C ARG A 156 32.26 -0.86 25.17
N PRO A 157 31.24 -0.44 24.40
CA PRO A 157 31.03 -0.93 23.04
C PRO A 157 32.07 -0.39 22.04
N ARG A 158 32.78 -1.30 21.34
CA ARG A 158 33.50 -0.96 20.10
C ARG A 158 32.50 -0.85 18.93
N ARG A 159 32.80 -0.02 17.93
CA ARG A 159 32.01 0.11 16.70
C ARG A 159 32.03 -1.20 15.89
N GLY A 160 30.94 -1.95 15.93
CA GLY A 160 30.65 -3.05 14.99
C GLY A 160 29.65 -2.61 13.92
N GLY A 161 29.82 -3.05 12.68
CA GLY A 161 28.89 -2.76 11.59
C GLY A 161 27.56 -3.49 11.78
N ARG A 162 26.43 -2.84 11.43
CA ARG A 162 25.12 -3.50 11.41
C ARG A 162 25.03 -4.42 10.20
N GLY A 163 25.41 -5.69 10.37
CA GLY A 163 24.95 -6.75 9.49
C GLY A 163 23.43 -6.78 9.49
N ARG A 164 22.80 -6.71 8.31
CA ARG A 164 21.35 -6.95 8.20
C ARG A 164 21.11 -8.44 8.41
N ALA A 165 20.29 -8.79 9.40
CA ALA A 165 19.79 -10.16 9.54
C ALA A 165 19.03 -10.55 8.25
N ALA A 166 19.25 -11.75 7.75
CA ALA A 166 18.62 -12.25 6.54
C ALA A 166 17.24 -12.88 6.84
N GLY A 167 16.31 -12.79 5.89
CA GLY A 167 15.27 -13.83 5.73
C GLY A 167 13.81 -13.41 5.94
N GLU A 168 13.49 -12.35 6.68
CA GLU A 168 12.09 -11.90 6.79
C GLU A 168 11.58 -11.31 5.47
N ARG A 169 10.61 -12.01 4.85
CA ARG A 169 9.91 -11.57 3.64
C ARG A 169 8.90 -10.45 3.97
N ARG A 170 9.39 -9.22 4.05
CA ARG A 170 8.56 -8.04 4.33
C ARG A 170 7.62 -7.75 3.16
N GLY A 171 6.32 -7.67 3.46
CA GLY A 171 5.34 -7.07 2.57
C GLY A 171 5.59 -5.57 2.40
N GLY A 172 4.96 -4.96 1.40
CA GLY A 172 5.01 -3.52 1.16
C GLY A 172 3.62 -2.89 1.14
N GLU A 173 3.47 -1.75 1.84
CA GLU A 173 2.20 -1.02 1.99
C GLU A 173 2.06 0.05 0.91
N ARG A 174 0.84 0.28 0.42
CA ARG A 174 0.59 1.09 -0.77
C ARG A 174 -0.59 2.02 -0.44
N ILE A 175 -0.33 3.32 -0.29
CA ILE A 175 -1.31 4.27 0.23
C ILE A 175 -1.72 5.27 -0.85
N ASP A 176 -3.02 5.37 -1.13
CA ASP A 176 -3.61 6.54 -1.77
C ASP A 176 -4.27 7.42 -0.71
N LEU A 177 -3.60 8.53 -0.39
CA LEU A 177 -4.09 9.54 0.53
C LEU A 177 -4.79 10.64 -0.27
N GLY A 178 -6.04 10.40 -0.68
CA GLY A 178 -6.90 11.45 -1.23
C GLY A 178 -7.28 12.48 -0.16
N SER A 179 -7.74 13.67 -0.57
CA SER A 179 -8.22 14.72 0.36
C SER A 179 -9.33 14.27 1.33
N GLU A 180 -10.09 13.24 0.95
CA GLU A 180 -11.32 12.79 1.62
C GLU A 180 -11.40 11.27 1.79
N TRP A 181 -10.78 10.51 0.87
CA TRP A 181 -10.82 9.04 0.86
C TRP A 181 -9.40 8.50 0.87
N LEU A 182 -9.12 7.71 1.91
CA LEU A 182 -7.95 6.85 2.03
C LEU A 182 -8.25 5.53 1.32
N LYS A 183 -7.34 5.03 0.48
CA LYS A 183 -7.32 3.61 0.10
C LYS A 183 -5.95 3.02 0.39
N VAL A 184 -5.95 1.76 0.77
CA VAL A 184 -4.75 0.98 1.06
C VAL A 184 -4.76 -0.23 0.14
N ALA A 185 -3.63 -0.53 -0.47
CA ALA A 185 -3.37 -1.80 -1.11
C ALA A 185 -2.10 -2.42 -0.49
N ALA A 186 -1.91 -3.71 -0.71
CA ALA A 186 -0.76 -4.45 -0.20
C ALA A 186 -0.25 -5.48 -1.22
N VAL A 187 1.03 -5.83 -1.10
CA VAL A 187 1.65 -6.89 -1.91
C VAL A 187 1.64 -8.21 -1.12
N HIS A 188 0.94 -9.22 -1.64
CA HIS A 188 0.92 -10.57 -1.07
C HIS A 188 2.11 -11.39 -1.57
N LEU A 189 2.77 -12.09 -0.64
CA LEU A 189 3.90 -12.99 -0.92
C LEU A 189 3.53 -14.49 -0.79
N ALA A 190 2.26 -14.78 -0.52
CA ALA A 190 1.72 -16.14 -0.40
C ALA A 190 1.32 -16.71 -1.77
N PRO A 191 1.71 -17.96 -2.11
CA PRO A 191 1.22 -18.64 -3.30
C PRO A 191 -0.31 -18.72 -3.35
N GLY A 192 -0.88 -18.68 -4.56
CA GLY A 192 -2.34 -18.83 -4.77
C GLY A 192 -3.19 -17.58 -4.50
N ARG A 193 -2.62 -16.49 -3.96
CA ARG A 193 -3.29 -15.18 -3.88
C ARG A 193 -2.85 -14.26 -5.01
N ALA A 194 -3.70 -13.28 -5.36
CA ALA A 194 -3.30 -12.19 -6.25
C ALA A 194 -2.12 -11.42 -5.60
N PRO A 195 -1.01 -11.18 -6.33
CA PRO A 195 0.20 -10.61 -5.74
C PRO A 195 0.02 -9.16 -5.28
N ILE A 196 -0.98 -8.44 -5.81
CA ILE A 196 -1.37 -7.09 -5.41
C ILE A 196 -2.90 -7.09 -5.23
N ALA A 197 -3.38 -6.53 -4.13
CA ALA A 197 -4.80 -6.34 -3.87
C ALA A 197 -5.07 -5.05 -3.09
N VAL A 198 -6.21 -4.40 -3.34
CA VAL A 198 -6.75 -3.36 -2.46
C VAL A 198 -7.23 -4.03 -1.17
N ALA A 199 -6.74 -3.53 -0.05
CA ALA A 199 -7.11 -4.00 1.29
C ALA A 199 -8.51 -3.49 1.66
N ILE A 200 -9.21 -4.26 2.49
CA ILE A 200 -10.51 -3.88 3.03
C ILE A 200 -10.36 -3.41 4.47
N ASN A 201 -11.15 -2.40 4.85
CA ASN A 201 -11.23 -1.91 6.22
C ASN A 201 -12.12 -2.81 7.10
N GLU A 202 -12.21 -2.45 8.39
CA GLU A 202 -13.04 -3.11 9.40
C GLU A 202 -14.54 -3.23 9.03
N MET A 203 -15.03 -2.37 8.14
CA MET A 203 -16.40 -2.39 7.60
C MET A 203 -16.49 -3.12 6.24
N SER A 204 -15.49 -3.93 5.87
CA SER A 204 -15.34 -4.62 4.59
C SER A 204 -15.32 -3.71 3.34
N LYS A 205 -15.02 -2.41 3.49
CA LYS A 205 -14.97 -1.45 2.37
C LYS A 205 -13.54 -1.31 1.82
N ARG A 206 -13.43 -1.11 0.50
CA ARG A 206 -12.17 -0.92 -0.24
C ARG A 206 -11.62 0.53 -0.19
N LYS A 207 -12.29 1.42 0.54
CA LYS A 207 -11.86 2.78 0.84
C LYS A 207 -12.41 3.22 2.21
N SER A 208 -11.61 3.97 2.96
CA SER A 208 -11.98 4.55 4.25
C SER A 208 -12.04 6.09 4.16
N PRO A 209 -12.82 6.76 5.02
CA PRO A 209 -12.72 8.21 5.19
C PRO A 209 -11.30 8.63 5.62
N ALA A 210 -10.73 9.66 5.00
CA ALA A 210 -9.45 10.26 5.39
C ALA A 210 -9.65 11.21 6.60
N LEU A 211 -10.09 10.62 7.72
CA LEU A 211 -10.46 11.31 8.95
C LEU A 211 -9.65 10.77 10.14
N ALA A 212 -9.26 11.69 11.03
CA ALA A 212 -8.86 11.38 12.40
C ALA A 212 -9.74 12.19 13.35
N ALA A 213 -9.87 11.76 14.61
CA ALA A 213 -10.56 12.51 15.65
C ALA A 213 -9.90 12.30 17.00
N LEU A 214 -9.99 13.33 17.85
CA LEU A 214 -9.57 13.29 19.25
C LEU A 214 -10.80 13.55 20.11
N ALA A 215 -11.38 12.48 20.65
CA ALA A 215 -12.63 12.52 21.40
C ALA A 215 -12.43 11.83 22.75
N ASP A 216 -12.67 12.60 23.82
CA ASP A 216 -12.82 12.08 25.19
C ASP A 216 -11.56 11.28 25.63
N GLY A 217 -10.40 11.85 25.29
CA GLY A 217 -9.07 11.27 25.52
C GLY A 217 -8.71 10.08 24.63
N ASN A 218 -9.53 9.73 23.64
CA ASN A 218 -9.31 8.63 22.69
C ASN A 218 -9.01 9.17 21.29
N ARG A 219 -8.17 8.45 20.54
CA ARG A 219 -7.99 8.65 19.11
C ARG A 219 -8.97 7.75 18.35
N LEU A 220 -9.67 8.32 17.37
CA LEU A 220 -10.49 7.59 16.40
C LEU A 220 -9.97 7.88 14.99
N ALA A 221 -10.18 6.96 14.06
CA ALA A 221 -9.81 7.15 12.65
C ALA A 221 -10.85 6.53 11.71
N GLY A 222 -10.80 6.88 10.43
CA GLY A 222 -11.60 6.22 9.39
C GLY A 222 -13.11 6.25 9.66
N GLU A 223 -13.72 5.07 9.74
CA GLU A 223 -15.15 4.90 9.97
C GLU A 223 -15.58 5.29 11.39
N GLU A 224 -14.76 5.06 12.42
CA GLU A 224 -15.04 5.49 13.80
C GLU A 224 -15.17 7.01 13.87
N ALA A 225 -14.22 7.73 13.27
CA ALA A 225 -14.23 9.19 13.20
C ALA A 225 -15.44 9.71 12.41
N ALA A 226 -15.80 9.06 11.29
CA ALA A 226 -17.01 9.39 10.52
C ALA A 226 -18.32 9.18 11.32
N GLY A 227 -18.33 8.20 12.24
CA GLY A 227 -19.46 7.91 13.12
C GLY A 227 -19.77 8.99 14.17
N ILE A 228 -18.82 9.88 14.47
CA ILE A 228 -19.02 11.00 15.40
C ILE A 228 -19.11 12.38 14.74
N THR A 229 -18.75 12.55 13.45
CA THR A 229 -18.70 13.86 12.76
C THR A 229 -19.96 14.72 12.92
N ALA A 230 -21.15 14.13 12.81
CA ALA A 230 -22.42 14.88 12.92
C ALA A 230 -22.79 15.27 14.37
N ARG A 231 -22.18 14.62 15.37
CA ARG A 231 -22.40 14.88 16.81
C ARG A 231 -21.35 15.84 17.38
N HIS A 232 -20.08 15.66 17.01
CA HIS A 232 -18.92 16.36 17.56
C HIS A 232 -17.98 16.90 16.45
N PRO A 233 -18.45 17.78 15.55
CA PRO A 233 -17.69 18.17 14.36
C PRO A 233 -16.39 18.94 14.65
N ALA A 234 -16.25 19.58 15.82
CA ALA A 234 -15.00 20.21 16.26
C ALA A 234 -13.90 19.19 16.61
N LYS A 235 -14.28 17.97 17.02
CA LYS A 235 -13.36 16.88 17.39
C LYS A 235 -12.85 16.07 16.19
N VAL A 236 -13.41 16.26 15.00
CA VAL A 236 -13.14 15.43 13.80
C VAL A 236 -12.42 16.21 12.71
N PHE A 237 -11.23 15.75 12.38
CA PHE A 237 -10.28 16.42 11.51
C PHE A 237 -10.27 15.80 10.12
N SER A 238 -10.94 16.49 9.20
CA SER A 238 -10.97 16.23 7.75
C SER A 238 -10.04 17.17 6.97
N ARG A 239 -9.73 16.83 5.71
CA ARG A 239 -8.90 17.64 4.77
C ARG A 239 -7.47 17.95 5.23
N MET A 240 -7.00 17.35 6.33
CA MET A 240 -5.68 17.65 6.94
C MET A 240 -4.50 17.45 5.98
N ARG A 241 -4.61 16.53 5.01
CA ARG A 241 -3.67 16.39 3.88
C ARG A 241 -3.37 17.72 3.19
N ASP A 242 -4.40 18.52 2.94
CA ASP A 242 -4.31 19.76 2.16
C ASP A 242 -3.84 20.95 3.03
N LEU A 243 -3.78 20.76 4.35
CA LEU A 243 -3.25 21.69 5.36
C LEU A 243 -1.78 21.41 5.73
N LEU A 244 -1.16 20.32 5.23
CA LEU A 244 0.24 19.98 5.47
C LEU A 244 1.18 21.12 5.07
N ALA A 245 2.04 21.52 6.00
CA ALA A 245 3.04 22.59 5.83
C ALA A 245 2.48 23.95 5.35
N LYS A 246 1.17 24.20 5.50
CA LYS A 246 0.57 25.46 5.06
C LYS A 246 0.75 26.58 6.10
N PRO A 247 0.98 27.83 5.67
CA PRO A 247 0.92 28.99 6.56
C PRO A 247 -0.44 29.07 7.28
N PHE A 248 -0.43 29.41 8.57
CA PHE A 248 -1.64 29.51 9.38
C PHE A 248 -2.79 30.32 8.72
N PRO A 249 -2.57 31.50 8.10
CA PRO A 249 -3.65 32.26 7.47
C PRO A 249 -4.33 31.54 6.29
N TYR A 250 -3.58 30.76 5.50
CA TYR A 250 -4.14 29.97 4.40
C TYR A 250 -5.00 28.81 4.95
N ALA A 251 -4.50 28.13 5.98
CA ALA A 251 -5.22 27.03 6.62
C ALA A 251 -6.53 27.50 7.28
N ARG A 252 -6.51 28.67 7.94
CA ARG A 252 -7.70 29.31 8.51
C ARG A 252 -8.74 29.61 7.42
N ALA A 253 -8.34 30.30 6.36
CA ALA A 253 -9.23 30.61 5.24
C ALA A 253 -9.82 29.37 4.54
N LEU A 254 -9.04 28.28 4.40
CA LEU A 254 -9.54 27.02 3.85
C LEU A 254 -10.51 26.31 4.82
N ALA A 255 -10.25 26.32 6.13
CA ALA A 255 -11.17 25.79 7.12
C ALA A 255 -12.50 26.57 7.15
N ASP A 256 -12.45 27.90 7.16
CA ASP A 256 -13.62 28.77 7.22
C ASP A 256 -14.49 28.66 5.95
N SER A 257 -13.88 28.69 4.77
CA SER A 257 -14.59 28.52 3.49
C SER A 257 -15.27 27.15 3.34
N LEU A 258 -14.82 26.14 4.09
CA LEU A 258 -15.43 24.81 4.15
C LEU A 258 -16.32 24.60 5.38
N PHE A 259 -16.58 25.63 6.19
CA PHE A 259 -17.29 25.58 7.48
C PHE A 259 -16.75 24.45 8.40
N LEU A 260 -15.43 24.39 8.59
CA LEU A 260 -14.74 23.41 9.43
C LEU A 260 -14.42 24.05 10.80
N PRO A 261 -15.05 23.59 11.90
CA PRO A 261 -15.03 24.25 13.20
C PRO A 261 -13.77 23.92 14.02
N TYR A 262 -12.60 24.06 13.42
CA TYR A 262 -11.32 23.74 14.04
C TYR A 262 -10.79 24.93 14.87
N ASP A 263 -10.29 24.66 16.08
CA ASP A 263 -9.41 25.61 16.80
C ASP A 263 -8.00 25.51 16.19
N LEU A 264 -7.85 26.15 15.02
CA LEU A 264 -6.55 26.30 14.37
C LEU A 264 -5.71 27.34 15.10
N VAL A 265 -4.46 26.97 15.37
CA VAL A 265 -3.43 27.82 15.97
C VAL A 265 -2.19 27.85 15.07
N GLN A 266 -1.30 28.80 15.33
CA GLN A 266 -0.03 28.93 14.62
C GLN A 266 1.09 28.24 15.41
N ASP A 267 1.90 27.41 14.76
CA ASP A 267 3.07 26.77 15.37
C ASP A 267 4.33 27.66 15.33
N ALA A 268 5.44 27.17 15.91
CA ALA A 268 6.72 27.89 15.95
C ALA A 268 7.36 28.13 14.57
N ARG A 269 6.87 27.48 13.50
CA ARG A 269 7.28 27.68 12.10
C ARG A 269 6.36 28.66 11.36
N GLY A 270 5.26 29.09 11.97
CA GLY A 270 4.19 29.81 11.30
C GLY A 270 3.23 28.91 10.51
N ALA A 271 3.38 27.59 10.61
CA ALA A 271 2.48 26.62 9.99
C ALA A 271 1.20 26.49 10.83
N ALA A 272 0.18 25.89 10.23
CA ALA A 272 -1.04 25.53 10.95
C ALA A 272 -0.82 24.34 11.91
N ALA A 273 -1.41 24.44 13.08
CA ALA A 273 -1.61 23.36 14.03
C ALA A 273 -3.04 23.40 14.58
N VAL A 274 -3.46 22.34 15.27
CA VAL A 274 -4.82 22.13 15.77
C VAL A 274 -4.76 22.02 17.30
N ARG A 275 -5.54 22.81 18.03
CA ARG A 275 -5.78 22.56 19.45
C ARG A 275 -6.95 21.59 19.61
N ALA A 276 -6.78 20.59 20.47
CA ALA A 276 -7.83 19.63 20.85
C ALA A 276 -8.52 20.03 22.16
N ASP A 277 -9.65 19.39 22.47
CA ASP A 277 -10.46 19.65 23.67
C ASP A 277 -9.70 19.53 25.01
N ASP A 278 -8.61 18.75 25.04
CA ASP A 278 -7.73 18.57 26.20
C ASP A 278 -6.68 19.70 26.35
N GLY A 279 -6.73 20.70 25.48
CA GLY A 279 -5.81 21.84 25.42
C GLY A 279 -4.50 21.55 24.67
N GLN A 280 -4.24 20.31 24.25
CA GLN A 280 -3.01 19.95 23.55
C GLN A 280 -3.01 20.47 22.11
N VAL A 281 -1.83 20.88 21.63
CA VAL A 281 -1.63 21.37 20.26
C VAL A 281 -0.92 20.30 19.44
N TYR A 282 -1.59 19.82 18.39
CA TYR A 282 -1.09 18.84 17.45
C TYR A 282 -0.76 19.53 16.12
N THR A 283 0.44 19.28 15.57
CA THR A 283 0.75 19.78 14.22
C THR A 283 -0.06 19.00 13.17
N VAL A 284 -0.24 19.57 11.97
CA VAL A 284 -0.97 18.86 10.91
C VAL A 284 -0.24 17.55 10.51
N GLU A 285 1.09 17.49 10.63
CA GLU A 285 1.84 16.24 10.44
C GLU A 285 1.45 15.16 11.45
N GLU A 286 1.13 15.51 12.71
CA GLU A 286 0.65 14.54 13.71
C GLU A 286 -0.74 14.01 13.36
N ILE A 287 -1.68 14.89 12.97
CA ILE A 287 -3.04 14.48 12.62
C ILE A 287 -3.03 13.62 11.33
N VAL A 288 -2.16 13.92 10.36
CA VAL A 288 -1.94 13.05 9.20
C VAL A 288 -1.25 11.73 9.60
N ALA A 289 -0.31 11.75 10.55
CA ALA A 289 0.28 10.53 11.10
C ALA A 289 -0.75 9.60 11.76
N MET A 290 -1.80 10.14 12.38
CA MET A 290 -2.93 9.34 12.90
C MET A 290 -3.69 8.61 11.77
N VAL A 291 -3.98 9.29 10.66
CA VAL A 291 -4.64 8.67 9.48
C VAL A 291 -3.73 7.63 8.81
N LEU A 292 -2.43 7.91 8.71
CA LEU A 292 -1.44 6.98 8.16
C LEU A 292 -1.17 5.77 9.07
N HIS A 293 -1.28 5.92 10.40
CA HIS A 293 -1.19 4.80 11.34
C HIS A 293 -2.39 3.85 11.19
N TYR A 294 -3.59 4.39 10.99
CA TYR A 294 -4.79 3.62 10.65
C TYR A 294 -4.67 2.93 9.27
N ALA A 295 -4.08 3.59 8.27
CA ALA A 295 -3.75 2.97 6.98
C ALA A 295 -2.86 1.73 7.14
N SER A 296 -1.81 1.84 7.95
CA SER A 296 -0.90 0.73 8.24
C SER A 296 -1.57 -0.39 9.05
N GLY A 297 -2.54 -0.06 9.90
CA GLY A 297 -3.42 -1.05 10.54
C GLY A 297 -4.25 -1.87 9.54
N ILE A 298 -4.79 -1.23 8.49
CA ILE A 298 -5.49 -1.93 7.40
C ILE A 298 -4.52 -2.83 6.61
N ALA A 299 -3.29 -2.37 6.35
CA ALA A 299 -2.26 -3.16 5.67
C ALA A 299 -1.84 -4.39 6.49
N ASP A 300 -1.51 -4.18 7.77
CA ASP A 300 -1.14 -5.24 8.73
C ASP A 300 -2.23 -6.30 8.83
N ALA A 301 -3.50 -5.90 8.96
CA ALA A 301 -4.64 -6.82 9.04
C ALA A 301 -4.89 -7.59 7.73
N HIS A 302 -4.74 -6.94 6.57
CA HIS A 302 -4.99 -7.58 5.28
C HIS A 302 -3.87 -8.56 4.87
N VAL A 303 -2.61 -8.29 5.25
CA VAL A 303 -1.46 -9.16 4.99
C VAL A 303 -1.30 -10.23 6.06
N GLY A 304 -1.70 -9.95 7.31
CA GLY A 304 -1.44 -10.79 8.49
C GLY A 304 -0.03 -10.67 9.06
N LEU A 305 0.76 -9.68 8.62
CA LEU A 305 2.13 -9.41 9.07
C LEU A 305 2.40 -7.89 9.10
N PRO A 306 3.24 -7.38 10.03
CA PRO A 306 3.64 -5.98 10.10
C PRO A 306 4.28 -5.44 8.81
N VAL A 307 3.67 -4.42 8.22
CA VAL A 307 4.11 -3.77 6.98
C VAL A 307 4.75 -2.41 7.30
N ARG A 308 6.05 -2.22 7.01
CA ARG A 308 6.81 -1.05 7.48
C ARG A 308 7.58 -0.29 6.40
N ASP A 309 7.39 -0.66 5.14
CA ASP A 309 7.93 0.02 3.96
C ASP A 309 6.80 0.33 2.98
N ALA A 310 6.61 1.62 2.65
CA ALA A 310 5.45 2.11 1.90
C ALA A 310 5.80 3.01 0.71
N VAL A 311 4.84 3.19 -0.20
CA VAL A 311 4.79 4.34 -1.13
C VAL A 311 3.44 4.99 -0.97
N VAL A 312 3.45 6.32 -0.96
CA VAL A 312 2.24 7.14 -0.87
C VAL A 312 2.05 7.87 -2.20
N ALA A 313 0.83 7.81 -2.76
CA ALA A 313 0.43 8.64 -3.88
C ALA A 313 0.24 10.09 -3.41
N VAL A 314 0.71 11.06 -4.20
CA VAL A 314 0.60 12.49 -3.93
C VAL A 314 0.12 13.25 -5.17
N PRO A 315 -0.66 14.34 -5.00
CA PRO A 315 -1.15 15.10 -6.15
C PRO A 315 0.01 15.84 -6.85
N PRO A 316 -0.13 16.12 -8.17
CA PRO A 316 0.96 16.72 -8.95
C PRO A 316 1.39 18.11 -8.43
N TYR A 317 0.49 18.84 -7.76
CA TYR A 317 0.74 20.14 -7.14
C TYR A 317 1.35 20.09 -5.72
N PHE A 318 1.72 18.92 -5.20
CA PHE A 318 2.51 18.85 -3.96
C PHE A 318 3.93 19.35 -4.22
N GLY A 319 4.34 20.41 -3.51
CA GLY A 319 5.67 20.99 -3.55
C GLY A 319 6.63 20.35 -2.54
N GLN A 320 7.73 21.05 -2.27
CA GLN A 320 8.80 20.57 -1.39
C GLN A 320 8.36 20.50 0.07
N ALA A 321 7.61 21.49 0.55
CA ALA A 321 7.13 21.60 1.92
C ALA A 321 6.19 20.43 2.27
N GLU A 322 5.21 20.18 1.41
CA GLU A 322 4.19 19.14 1.58
C GLU A 322 4.80 17.74 1.48
N ARG A 323 5.74 17.51 0.56
CA ARG A 323 6.47 16.24 0.42
C ARG A 323 7.36 15.96 1.64
N ARG A 324 8.04 16.97 2.19
CA ARG A 324 8.83 16.84 3.44
C ARG A 324 7.94 16.60 4.66
N ALA A 325 6.81 17.30 4.77
CA ALA A 325 5.84 17.13 5.86
C ALA A 325 5.16 15.75 5.84
N LEU A 326 4.69 15.28 4.67
CA LEU A 326 4.12 13.95 4.53
C LEU A 326 5.13 12.83 4.84
N THR A 327 6.40 13.02 4.48
CA THR A 327 7.47 12.07 4.82
C THR A 327 7.70 12.00 6.35
N GLN A 328 7.63 13.12 7.07
CA GLN A 328 7.68 13.12 8.54
C GLN A 328 6.43 12.49 9.16
N ALA A 329 5.23 12.77 8.63
CA ALA A 329 3.98 12.16 9.09
C ALA A 329 4.01 10.63 8.98
N ALA A 330 4.59 10.08 7.91
CA ALA A 330 4.83 8.64 7.76
C ALA A 330 5.82 8.08 8.79
N GLN A 331 6.91 8.80 9.06
CA GLN A 331 7.90 8.42 10.09
C GLN A 331 7.32 8.46 11.50
N LEU A 332 6.40 9.39 11.77
CA LEU A 332 5.60 9.46 13.01
C LEU A 332 4.55 8.35 13.11
N ALA A 333 3.94 7.94 11.99
CA ALA A 333 2.99 6.83 11.92
C ALA A 333 3.65 5.45 12.14
N GLY A 334 4.94 5.33 11.82
CA GLY A 334 5.79 4.18 12.13
C GLY A 334 6.38 3.43 10.93
N PHE A 335 6.28 3.95 9.70
CA PHE A 335 6.77 3.31 8.49
C PHE A 335 7.72 4.18 7.65
N ASN A 336 8.48 3.52 6.77
CA ASN A 336 9.44 4.14 5.87
C ASN A 336 8.81 4.45 4.49
N VAL A 337 9.11 5.62 3.92
CA VAL A 337 8.63 6.03 2.59
C VAL A 337 9.69 5.70 1.54
N LEU A 338 9.47 4.64 0.75
CA LEU A 338 10.33 4.23 -0.35
C LEU A 338 10.31 5.25 -1.51
N ALA A 339 9.14 5.85 -1.75
CA ALA A 339 8.92 6.95 -2.69
C ALA A 339 7.58 7.66 -2.37
N LEU A 340 7.47 8.92 -2.77
CA LEU A 340 6.20 9.59 -3.02
C LEU A 340 5.96 9.58 -4.54
N VAL A 341 4.96 8.83 -5.01
CA VAL A 341 4.63 8.74 -6.45
C VAL A 341 3.55 9.74 -6.79
N ASN A 342 3.63 10.40 -7.95
CA ASN A 342 2.55 11.29 -8.35
C ASN A 342 1.29 10.46 -8.71
N GLU A 343 0.09 10.93 -8.33
CA GLU A 343 -1.20 10.26 -8.58
C GLU A 343 -1.34 9.77 -10.04
N HIS A 344 -1.00 10.63 -11.01
CA HIS A 344 -1.02 10.30 -12.44
C HIS A 344 0.02 9.26 -12.89
N ALA A 345 1.18 9.19 -12.23
CA ALA A 345 2.19 8.17 -12.53
C ALA A 345 1.80 6.80 -11.96
N GLY A 346 1.03 6.78 -10.86
CA GLY A 346 0.32 5.59 -10.39
C GLY A 346 -0.68 5.10 -11.44
N ALA A 347 -1.65 5.95 -11.80
CA ALA A 347 -2.63 5.64 -12.85
C ALA A 347 -1.99 5.13 -14.16
N ALA A 348 -0.93 5.79 -14.61
CA ALA A 348 -0.21 5.42 -15.82
C ALA A 348 0.48 4.03 -15.73
N LEU A 349 1.01 3.68 -14.56
CA LEU A 349 1.60 2.38 -14.29
C LEU A 349 0.54 1.27 -14.28
N GLN A 350 -0.64 1.54 -13.71
CA GLN A 350 -1.77 0.59 -13.75
C GLN A 350 -2.34 0.39 -15.16
N TYR A 351 -2.43 1.46 -15.97
CA TYR A 351 -2.91 1.36 -17.35
C TYR A 351 -1.97 0.54 -18.26
N GLY A 352 -0.66 0.63 -18.03
CA GLY A 352 0.34 0.04 -18.92
C GLY A 352 0.75 -1.40 -18.61
N ILE A 353 0.44 -1.93 -17.42
CA ILE A 353 1.00 -3.22 -16.96
C ILE A 353 0.55 -4.45 -17.77
N ASP A 354 -0.69 -4.40 -18.29
CA ASP A 354 -1.32 -5.50 -19.05
C ASP A 354 -1.52 -5.17 -20.54
N LYS A 355 -0.98 -4.03 -21.01
CA LYS A 355 -1.02 -3.62 -22.43
C LYS A 355 0.35 -3.82 -23.09
N ASP A 356 0.34 -4.14 -24.38
CA ASP A 356 1.57 -4.23 -25.18
C ASP A 356 1.77 -2.97 -26.03
N PHE A 357 3.02 -2.50 -26.07
CA PHE A 357 3.49 -1.34 -26.83
C PHE A 357 4.72 -1.68 -27.70
N SER A 358 4.95 -2.97 -27.96
CA SER A 358 5.98 -3.49 -28.86
C SER A 358 5.91 -2.87 -30.26
N ASN A 359 4.71 -2.83 -30.85
CA ASN A 359 4.48 -2.42 -32.25
C ASN A 359 3.90 -1.00 -32.40
N GLU A 360 3.36 -0.40 -31.33
CA GLU A 360 2.72 0.92 -31.37
C GLU A 360 3.06 1.75 -30.13
N SER A 361 3.43 3.02 -30.34
CA SER A 361 3.51 4.02 -29.27
C SER A 361 2.25 4.87 -29.23
N ARG A 362 1.77 5.26 -28.04
CA ARG A 362 0.45 5.88 -27.86
C ARG A 362 0.49 7.04 -26.85
N HIS A 363 -0.14 8.15 -27.19
CA HIS A 363 -0.37 9.28 -26.30
C HIS A 363 -1.72 9.13 -25.58
N VAL A 364 -1.72 9.07 -24.25
CA VAL A 364 -2.92 8.95 -23.41
C VAL A 364 -2.96 10.15 -22.47
N ILE A 365 -4.14 10.74 -22.26
CA ILE A 365 -4.36 11.72 -21.20
C ILE A 365 -5.08 11.01 -20.05
N PHE A 366 -4.53 11.10 -18.84
CA PHE A 366 -5.26 10.78 -17.62
C PHE A 366 -5.90 12.05 -17.09
N TYR A 367 -7.23 12.09 -17.06
CA TYR A 367 -8.01 13.18 -16.49
C TYR A 367 -8.58 12.74 -15.15
N ASP A 368 -8.07 13.30 -14.06
CA ASP A 368 -8.61 13.09 -12.72
C ASP A 368 -9.49 14.27 -12.30
N MET A 369 -10.65 13.96 -11.70
CA MET A 369 -11.31 14.89 -10.79
C MET A 369 -11.73 14.17 -9.50
N GLY A 370 -10.87 14.23 -8.49
CA GLY A 370 -11.12 13.79 -7.13
C GLY A 370 -12.03 14.73 -6.33
N SER A 371 -11.91 14.68 -5.00
CA SER A 371 -12.72 15.48 -4.08
C SER A 371 -12.33 16.96 -4.07
N GLY A 372 -11.03 17.28 -3.97
CA GLY A 372 -10.55 18.67 -3.80
C GLY A 372 -9.77 19.27 -4.97
N SER A 373 -9.53 18.51 -6.04
CA SER A 373 -8.68 18.96 -7.15
C SER A 373 -8.95 18.20 -8.44
N THR A 374 -8.59 18.82 -9.57
CA THR A 374 -8.64 18.28 -10.92
C THR A 374 -7.23 18.27 -11.50
N TYR A 375 -6.86 17.27 -12.30
CA TYR A 375 -5.68 17.35 -13.16
C TYR A 375 -5.88 16.67 -14.51
N ALA A 376 -5.06 17.07 -15.49
CA ALA A 376 -4.84 16.31 -16.71
C ALA A 376 -3.34 16.02 -16.83
N ALA A 377 -2.98 14.79 -17.20
CA ALA A 377 -1.59 14.37 -17.41
C ALA A 377 -1.42 13.65 -18.75
N LEU A 378 -0.59 14.20 -19.63
CA LEU A 378 -0.22 13.58 -20.90
C LEU A 378 0.89 12.57 -20.70
N VAL A 379 0.63 11.32 -21.05
CA VAL A 379 1.55 10.20 -20.93
C VAL A 379 1.78 9.58 -22.31
N TYR A 380 3.04 9.27 -22.61
CA TYR A 380 3.47 8.60 -23.82
C TYR A 380 3.92 7.18 -23.49
N TYR A 381 3.25 6.18 -24.05
CA TYR A 381 3.62 4.77 -23.96
C TYR A 381 4.45 4.34 -25.16
N SER A 382 5.47 3.52 -24.93
CA SER A 382 6.25 2.84 -25.96
C SER A 382 6.84 1.54 -25.42
N SER A 383 7.53 0.77 -26.25
CA SER A 383 8.49 -0.24 -25.83
C SER A 383 9.93 0.28 -25.86
N TYR A 384 10.86 -0.52 -25.32
CA TYR A 384 12.29 -0.48 -25.62
C TYR A 384 12.90 -1.90 -25.54
N SER A 385 13.94 -2.17 -26.33
CA SER A 385 14.63 -3.47 -26.31
C SER A 385 15.63 -3.54 -25.15
N ALA A 386 15.49 -4.55 -24.28
CA ALA A 386 16.42 -4.85 -23.20
C ALA A 386 17.06 -6.25 -23.40
N LYS A 387 18.25 -6.47 -22.84
CA LYS A 387 18.86 -7.82 -22.74
C LYS A 387 18.51 -8.42 -21.37
N GLU A 388 17.62 -9.41 -21.32
CA GLU A 388 17.41 -10.25 -20.13
C GLU A 388 17.90 -11.68 -20.40
N PHE A 389 18.76 -12.21 -19.54
CA PHE A 389 19.36 -13.55 -19.66
C PHE A 389 19.95 -13.86 -21.05
N GLY A 390 20.59 -12.86 -21.67
CA GLY A 390 21.20 -12.96 -23.01
C GLY A 390 20.22 -12.85 -24.19
N LYS A 391 18.90 -12.84 -23.94
CA LYS A 391 17.86 -12.65 -24.97
C LYS A 391 17.44 -11.20 -25.06
N THR A 392 17.18 -10.71 -26.27
CA THR A 392 16.53 -9.41 -26.47
C THR A 392 15.03 -9.55 -26.18
N VAL A 393 14.52 -8.75 -25.25
CA VAL A 393 13.12 -8.72 -24.82
C VAL A 393 12.57 -7.31 -25.00
N SER A 394 11.38 -7.18 -25.57
CA SER A 394 10.63 -5.92 -25.59
C SER A 394 10.12 -5.62 -24.18
N VAL A 395 10.59 -4.54 -23.57
CA VAL A 395 10.12 -4.06 -22.28
C VAL A 395 9.28 -2.81 -22.50
N ASN A 396 8.03 -2.86 -22.04
CA ASN A 396 7.12 -1.73 -22.16
C ASN A 396 7.52 -0.61 -21.18
N GLN A 397 7.27 0.65 -21.55
CA GLN A 397 7.55 1.82 -20.74
C GLN A 397 6.52 2.93 -20.95
N PHE A 398 6.49 3.89 -20.03
CA PHE A 398 5.81 5.16 -20.23
C PHE A 398 6.68 6.34 -19.79
N GLN A 399 6.44 7.49 -20.41
CA GLN A 399 6.95 8.79 -19.99
C GLN A 399 5.79 9.75 -19.75
N VAL A 400 5.73 10.35 -18.56
CA VAL A 400 4.90 11.54 -18.33
C VAL A 400 5.53 12.70 -19.11
N LYS A 401 4.81 13.22 -20.11
CA LYS A 401 5.26 14.32 -20.97
C LYS A 401 4.92 15.67 -20.35
N ASP A 402 3.69 15.82 -19.86
CA ASP A 402 3.27 17.02 -19.13
C ASP A 402 2.07 16.74 -18.19
N VAL A 403 1.84 17.64 -17.23
CA VAL A 403 0.68 17.64 -16.32
C VAL A 403 0.28 19.07 -15.96
N ARG A 404 -1.03 19.36 -15.88
CA ARG A 404 -1.60 20.60 -15.32
C ARG A 404 -2.77 20.27 -14.39
N TRP A 405 -3.14 21.21 -13.55
CA TRP A 405 -4.09 21.00 -12.46
C TRP A 405 -4.96 22.24 -12.20
N ASN A 406 -6.09 22.02 -11.54
CA ASN A 406 -6.75 23.04 -10.74
C ASN A 406 -6.86 22.49 -9.30
N SER A 407 -6.14 23.12 -8.38
CA SER A 407 -6.00 22.71 -6.97
C SER A 407 -7.12 23.21 -6.06
N LYS A 408 -8.12 23.90 -6.62
CA LYS A 408 -9.29 24.46 -5.92
C LYS A 408 -10.60 24.05 -6.59
N LEU A 409 -10.60 22.91 -7.28
CA LEU A 409 -11.74 22.44 -8.08
C LEU A 409 -11.80 20.91 -8.06
N GLY A 410 -12.82 20.36 -7.41
CA GLY A 410 -13.19 18.96 -7.51
C GLY A 410 -14.65 18.74 -7.15
N GLY A 411 -14.97 17.52 -6.70
CA GLY A 411 -16.31 17.16 -6.24
C GLY A 411 -16.80 17.95 -5.02
N LEU A 412 -15.91 18.56 -4.23
CA LEU A 412 -16.27 19.33 -3.04
C LEU A 412 -16.83 20.70 -3.39
N GLU A 413 -16.29 21.42 -4.37
CA GLU A 413 -16.81 22.73 -4.77
C GLU A 413 -18.26 22.60 -5.27
N MET A 414 -18.56 21.51 -5.98
CA MET A 414 -19.92 21.12 -6.38
C MET A 414 -20.84 20.84 -5.17
N GLU A 415 -20.34 20.16 -4.14
CA GLU A 415 -21.07 19.98 -2.88
C GLU A 415 -21.29 21.31 -2.16
N MET A 416 -20.31 22.21 -2.15
CA MET A 416 -20.39 23.50 -1.47
C MET A 416 -21.41 24.45 -2.13
N ARG A 417 -21.69 24.31 -3.44
CA ARG A 417 -22.84 24.98 -4.09
C ARG A 417 -24.17 24.46 -3.56
N LEU A 418 -24.32 23.14 -3.46
CA LEU A 418 -25.52 22.51 -2.91
C LEU A 418 -25.70 22.83 -1.41
N VAL A 419 -24.63 22.77 -0.61
CA VAL A 419 -24.64 23.11 0.83
C VAL A 419 -25.12 24.54 1.04
N ASN A 420 -24.59 25.52 0.30
CA ASN A 420 -25.04 26.90 0.43
C ASN A 420 -26.49 27.09 -0.06
N TYR A 421 -26.85 26.52 -1.21
CA TYR A 421 -28.22 26.57 -1.74
C TYR A 421 -29.26 26.03 -0.73
N PHE A 422 -28.97 24.89 -0.10
CA PHE A 422 -29.87 24.29 0.90
C PHE A 422 -29.82 25.00 2.25
N ALA A 423 -28.68 25.56 2.67
CA ALA A 423 -28.63 26.44 3.84
C ALA A 423 -29.49 27.70 3.63
N ASP A 424 -29.46 28.30 2.44
CA ASP A 424 -30.30 29.47 2.11
C ASP A 424 -31.78 29.11 1.98
N GLN A 425 -32.13 27.88 1.59
CA GLN A 425 -33.51 27.38 1.68
C GLN A 425 -33.95 27.21 3.15
N PHE A 426 -33.12 26.60 4.00
CA PHE A 426 -33.48 26.34 5.38
C PHE A 426 -33.51 27.62 6.24
N ASN A 427 -32.60 28.57 6.05
CA ASN A 427 -32.65 29.87 6.73
C ASN A 427 -33.95 30.63 6.37
N LYS A 428 -34.44 30.50 5.13
CA LYS A 428 -35.76 31.03 4.73
C LYS A 428 -36.94 30.27 5.36
N GLN A 429 -36.79 28.97 5.62
CA GLN A 429 -37.76 28.16 6.37
C GLN A 429 -37.79 28.54 7.86
N LEU A 430 -36.65 28.87 8.47
CA LEU A 430 -36.57 29.35 9.86
C LEU A 430 -37.28 30.70 10.03
N GLY A 431 -37.04 31.64 9.10
CA GLY A 431 -37.73 32.95 9.05
C GLY A 431 -37.43 33.91 10.22
N ASN A 432 -36.66 33.48 11.21
CA ASN A 432 -36.35 34.20 12.45
C ASN A 432 -35.07 35.05 12.40
N GLY A 433 -34.26 34.91 11.34
CA GLY A 433 -33.00 35.62 11.14
C GLY A 433 -31.73 34.80 11.44
N ASP A 434 -31.86 33.56 11.93
CA ASP A 434 -30.72 32.67 12.15
C ASP A 434 -30.08 32.20 10.82
N ASP A 435 -28.76 32.01 10.83
CA ASP A 435 -28.02 31.36 9.75
C ASP A 435 -27.38 30.06 10.26
N ILE A 436 -27.82 28.91 9.76
CA ILE A 436 -27.29 27.61 10.20
C ILE A 436 -25.80 27.43 9.91
N ARG A 437 -25.18 28.25 9.05
CA ARG A 437 -23.72 28.27 8.86
C ARG A 437 -22.95 28.55 10.15
N GLN A 438 -23.58 29.26 11.10
CA GLN A 438 -23.04 29.51 12.45
C GLN A 438 -23.20 28.32 13.41
N SER A 439 -23.88 27.24 12.99
CA SER A 439 -24.07 26.01 13.77
C SER A 439 -23.27 24.85 13.19
N PRO A 440 -22.10 24.50 13.76
CA PRO A 440 -21.24 23.43 13.25
C PRO A 440 -21.96 22.07 13.16
N LYS A 441 -22.88 21.78 14.08
CA LYS A 441 -23.67 20.54 14.08
C LYS A 441 -24.68 20.51 12.92
N ALA A 442 -25.38 21.62 12.68
CA ALA A 442 -26.31 21.72 11.55
C ALA A 442 -25.56 21.58 10.22
N MET A 443 -24.43 22.28 10.05
CA MET A 443 -23.62 22.17 8.84
C MET A 443 -23.01 20.77 8.65
N ALA A 444 -22.62 20.07 9.72
CA ALA A 444 -22.15 18.69 9.63
C ALA A 444 -23.28 17.71 9.22
N LYS A 445 -24.49 17.87 9.76
CA LYS A 445 -25.68 17.13 9.32
C LYS A 445 -25.99 17.39 7.84
N LEU A 446 -26.04 18.67 7.44
CA LEU A 446 -26.40 19.08 6.08
C LEU A 446 -25.40 18.56 5.05
N LYS A 447 -24.09 18.80 5.24
CA LYS A 447 -23.03 18.31 4.33
C LYS A 447 -23.13 16.79 4.10
N LYS A 448 -23.31 16.00 5.18
CA LYS A 448 -23.43 14.53 5.10
C LYS A 448 -24.57 14.09 4.17
N GLN A 449 -25.71 14.76 4.24
CA GLN A 449 -26.84 14.45 3.35
C GLN A 449 -26.66 15.03 1.94
N VAL A 450 -26.10 16.25 1.81
CA VAL A 450 -25.86 16.89 0.50
C VAL A 450 -24.91 16.07 -0.37
N LYS A 451 -23.85 15.49 0.19
CA LYS A 451 -22.96 14.57 -0.52
C LYS A 451 -23.73 13.39 -1.11
N ARG A 452 -24.58 12.73 -0.31
CA ARG A 452 -25.46 11.64 -0.75
C ARG A 452 -26.43 12.11 -1.84
N THR A 453 -27.00 13.31 -1.73
CA THR A 453 -27.86 13.92 -2.75
C THR A 453 -27.10 14.13 -4.07
N LYS A 454 -25.85 14.61 -4.06
CA LYS A 454 -25.00 14.73 -5.27
C LYS A 454 -24.70 13.37 -5.91
N GLU A 455 -24.39 12.36 -5.11
CA GLU A 455 -24.16 10.98 -5.58
C GLU A 455 -25.43 10.43 -6.25
N ILE A 456 -26.62 10.63 -5.66
CA ILE A 456 -27.92 10.25 -6.25
C ILE A 456 -28.19 10.97 -7.58
N LEU A 457 -27.89 12.28 -7.69
CA LEU A 457 -28.07 13.07 -8.91
C LEU A 457 -27.16 12.64 -10.07
N SER A 458 -26.05 11.95 -9.79
CA SER A 458 -25.19 11.40 -10.84
C SER A 458 -25.87 10.26 -11.62
N ALA A 459 -26.78 9.52 -10.97
CA ALA A 459 -27.61 8.50 -11.60
C ALA A 459 -29.00 9.05 -12.01
N ASN A 460 -29.69 9.76 -11.12
CA ASN A 460 -31.08 10.19 -11.27
C ASN A 460 -31.21 11.65 -11.71
N THR A 461 -32.30 12.00 -12.40
CA THR A 461 -32.60 13.39 -12.80
C THR A 461 -33.13 14.26 -11.66
N ALA A 462 -33.54 13.67 -10.54
CA ALA A 462 -33.91 14.38 -9.33
C ALA A 462 -33.53 13.59 -8.07
N ALA A 463 -33.39 14.30 -6.95
CA ALA A 463 -33.09 13.72 -5.65
C ALA A 463 -33.82 14.48 -4.52
N PRO A 464 -34.44 13.78 -3.55
CA PRO A 464 -34.89 14.40 -2.32
C PRO A 464 -33.72 14.72 -1.39
N ILE A 465 -33.92 15.70 -0.52
CA ILE A 465 -33.09 15.95 0.66
C ILE A 465 -34.00 16.00 1.90
N SER A 466 -33.65 15.21 2.90
CA SER A 466 -34.34 15.18 4.20
C SER A 466 -33.27 15.11 5.28
N VAL A 467 -33.35 16.00 6.26
CA VAL A 467 -32.45 16.03 7.42
C VAL A 467 -33.27 16.29 8.68
N GLU A 468 -33.32 15.28 9.55
CA GLU A 468 -34.13 15.31 10.77
C GLU A 468 -33.45 16.15 11.87
N SER A 469 -34.26 16.99 12.54
CA SER A 469 -33.84 17.94 13.58
C SER A 469 -32.58 18.72 13.16
N LEU A 470 -32.55 19.30 11.95
CA LEU A 470 -31.35 19.93 11.38
C LEU A 470 -30.79 21.02 12.31
N TYR A 471 -31.69 21.84 12.86
CA TYR A 471 -31.39 22.89 13.83
C TYR A 471 -32.62 23.14 14.71
N ASN A 472 -32.43 23.33 16.02
CA ASN A 472 -33.49 23.59 17.01
C ASN A 472 -34.72 22.68 16.85
N ASP A 473 -34.47 21.38 16.63
CA ASP A 473 -35.45 20.31 16.39
C ASP A 473 -36.40 20.50 15.19
N ILE A 474 -36.11 21.47 14.31
CA ILE A 474 -36.81 21.67 13.05
C ILE A 474 -36.20 20.77 11.97
N ASP A 475 -37.05 19.98 11.31
CA ASP A 475 -36.70 19.17 10.15
C ASP A 475 -36.50 20.03 8.90
N PHE A 476 -35.51 19.67 8.06
CA PHE A 476 -35.39 20.17 6.70
C PHE A 476 -35.85 19.10 5.70
N ARG A 477 -36.80 19.44 4.82
CA ARG A 477 -37.23 18.59 3.70
C ARG A 477 -37.35 19.44 2.44
N SER A 478 -36.69 19.02 1.35
CA SER A 478 -36.69 19.71 0.06
C SER A 478 -36.35 18.73 -1.08
N THR A 479 -36.34 19.19 -2.31
CA THR A 479 -35.96 18.42 -3.50
C THR A 479 -35.08 19.26 -4.43
N ILE A 480 -34.32 18.58 -5.29
CA ILE A 480 -33.53 19.24 -6.34
C ILE A 480 -33.49 18.37 -7.60
N THR A 481 -33.41 19.00 -8.76
CA THR A 481 -33.20 18.32 -10.04
C THR A 481 -31.74 18.43 -10.49
N ARG A 482 -31.31 17.53 -11.37
CA ARG A 482 -29.96 17.53 -11.95
C ARG A 482 -29.70 18.84 -12.69
N GLU A 483 -30.68 19.34 -13.43
CA GLU A 483 -30.59 20.57 -14.20
C GLU A 483 -30.31 21.77 -13.28
N LYS A 484 -30.96 21.83 -12.10
CA LYS A 484 -30.68 22.89 -11.11
C LYS A 484 -29.30 22.73 -10.45
N PHE A 485 -28.84 21.51 -10.20
CA PHE A 485 -27.47 21.27 -9.75
C PHE A 485 -26.42 21.70 -10.80
N GLU A 486 -26.68 21.42 -12.08
CA GLU A 486 -25.83 21.83 -13.20
C GLU A 486 -25.78 23.36 -13.37
N GLU A 487 -26.91 24.04 -13.17
CA GLU A 487 -27.02 25.51 -13.15
C GLU A 487 -26.22 26.13 -12.00
N LEU A 488 -26.34 25.60 -10.77
CA LEU A 488 -25.61 26.07 -9.58
C LEU A 488 -24.09 25.92 -9.69
N CYS A 489 -23.61 25.13 -10.66
CA CYS A 489 -22.20 24.85 -10.91
C CYS A 489 -21.72 25.38 -12.28
N ALA A 490 -22.48 26.25 -12.96
CA ALA A 490 -22.26 26.65 -14.35
C ALA A 490 -20.82 27.15 -14.65
N ASP A 491 -20.22 27.91 -13.72
CA ASP A 491 -18.85 28.44 -13.81
C ASP A 491 -17.76 27.39 -13.57
N LEU A 492 -18.08 26.28 -12.89
CA LEU A 492 -17.12 25.21 -12.62
C LEU A 492 -16.84 24.37 -13.88
N TRP A 493 -17.80 24.30 -14.81
CA TRP A 493 -17.71 23.41 -15.98
C TRP A 493 -16.63 23.81 -16.98
N GLU A 494 -16.45 25.11 -17.25
CA GLU A 494 -15.36 25.56 -18.14
C GLU A 494 -13.99 25.55 -17.45
N GLN A 495 -13.94 25.78 -16.13
CA GLN A 495 -12.71 25.62 -15.32
C GLN A 495 -12.24 24.16 -15.27
N ALA A 496 -13.17 23.20 -15.29
CA ALA A 496 -12.86 21.77 -15.33
C ALA A 496 -12.14 21.36 -16.63
N LEU A 497 -12.34 22.11 -17.73
CA LEU A 497 -11.65 21.88 -18.99
C LEU A 497 -10.25 22.53 -19.04
N THR A 498 -9.92 23.46 -18.14
CA THR A 498 -8.63 24.17 -18.13
C THR A 498 -7.42 23.22 -18.09
N PRO A 499 -7.32 22.22 -17.19
CA PRO A 499 -6.15 21.33 -17.14
C PRO A 499 -5.86 20.60 -18.45
N ILE A 500 -6.91 20.15 -19.17
CA ILE A 500 -6.74 19.45 -20.45
C ILE A 500 -6.48 20.39 -21.63
N LYS A 501 -7.11 21.59 -21.63
CA LYS A 501 -6.78 22.69 -22.55
C LYS A 501 -5.29 23.04 -22.44
N ASP A 502 -4.80 23.26 -21.22
CA ASP A 502 -3.42 23.68 -20.95
C ASP A 502 -2.39 22.59 -21.30
N VAL A 503 -2.66 21.32 -21.00
CA VAL A 503 -1.76 20.21 -21.37
C VAL A 503 -1.61 20.08 -22.88
N LEU A 504 -2.70 20.19 -23.64
CA LEU A 504 -2.65 20.17 -25.10
C LEU A 504 -1.86 21.38 -25.64
N THR A 505 -2.14 22.59 -25.14
CA THR A 505 -1.43 23.82 -25.54
C THR A 505 0.07 23.75 -25.27
N HIS A 506 0.50 23.34 -24.07
CA HIS A 506 1.93 23.31 -23.71
C HIS A 506 2.70 22.16 -24.37
N SER A 507 2.04 21.06 -24.71
CA SER A 507 2.67 19.95 -25.44
C SER A 507 2.66 20.13 -26.97
N GLY A 508 1.91 21.09 -27.49
CA GLY A 508 1.69 21.29 -28.93
C GLY A 508 0.82 20.21 -29.58
N MET A 509 0.21 19.33 -28.79
CA MET A 509 -0.61 18.21 -29.24
C MET A 509 -2.01 18.66 -29.66
N LYS A 510 -2.53 18.08 -30.74
CA LYS A 510 -3.93 18.24 -31.14
C LYS A 510 -4.77 17.11 -30.51
N ILE A 511 -6.07 17.34 -30.40
CA ILE A 511 -7.03 16.35 -29.85
C ILE A 511 -7.03 15.03 -30.65
N GLY A 512 -6.77 15.11 -31.97
CA GLY A 512 -6.62 13.93 -32.85
C GLY A 512 -5.31 13.17 -32.70
N ASP A 513 -4.30 13.75 -32.04
CA ASP A 513 -3.01 13.08 -31.76
C ASP A 513 -3.08 12.26 -30.45
N ILE A 514 -4.17 12.38 -29.69
CA ILE A 514 -4.44 11.65 -28.45
C ILE A 514 -5.17 10.35 -28.75
N TYR A 515 -4.63 9.22 -28.30
CA TYR A 515 -5.26 7.91 -28.40
C TYR A 515 -6.50 7.83 -27.48
N ALA A 516 -6.30 7.95 -26.17
CA ALA A 516 -7.35 7.81 -25.15
C ALA A 516 -7.31 8.96 -24.13
N VAL A 517 -8.48 9.27 -23.54
CA VAL A 517 -8.64 10.18 -22.39
C VAL A 517 -9.32 9.43 -21.26
N GLU A 518 -8.50 8.79 -20.42
CA GLU A 518 -8.96 7.95 -19.30
C GLU A 518 -9.45 8.81 -18.13
N LEU A 519 -10.68 8.55 -17.67
CA LEU A 519 -11.28 9.25 -16.53
C LEU A 519 -10.96 8.56 -15.19
N ILE A 520 -10.49 9.34 -14.21
CA ILE A 520 -10.17 8.90 -12.85
C ILE A 520 -10.78 9.88 -11.84
N GLY A 521 -10.95 9.47 -10.58
CA GLY A 521 -11.40 10.35 -9.52
C GLY A 521 -12.93 10.48 -9.46
N GLY A 522 -13.45 10.53 -8.24
CA GLY A 522 -14.87 10.30 -7.98
C GLY A 522 -15.86 11.27 -8.63
N ALA A 523 -15.45 12.51 -8.91
CA ALA A 523 -16.32 13.54 -9.49
C ALA A 523 -16.45 13.44 -11.02
N THR A 524 -15.57 12.71 -11.71
CA THR A 524 -15.74 12.41 -13.16
C THR A 524 -17.02 11.62 -13.45
N ARG A 525 -17.66 11.01 -12.44
CA ARG A 525 -18.97 10.35 -12.54
C ARG A 525 -20.15 11.31 -12.74
N VAL A 526 -19.97 12.63 -12.61
CA VAL A 526 -21.02 13.63 -12.84
C VAL A 526 -21.33 13.76 -14.35
N PRO A 527 -22.58 13.53 -14.80
CA PRO A 527 -22.92 13.51 -16.23
C PRO A 527 -22.56 14.79 -17.00
N LYS A 528 -22.73 15.97 -16.40
CA LYS A 528 -22.42 17.26 -17.05
C LYS A 528 -20.95 17.43 -17.38
N LEU A 529 -20.07 16.95 -16.50
CA LEU A 529 -18.62 16.99 -16.71
C LEU A 529 -18.22 16.05 -17.85
N GLN A 530 -18.79 14.85 -17.93
CA GLN A 530 -18.58 13.96 -19.07
C GLN A 530 -19.08 14.59 -20.37
N SER A 531 -20.29 15.16 -20.38
CA SER A 531 -20.83 15.87 -21.54
C SER A 531 -19.93 17.03 -22.02
N LYS A 532 -19.36 17.80 -21.10
CA LYS A 532 -18.42 18.88 -21.42
C LYS A 532 -17.06 18.38 -21.93
N LEU A 533 -16.56 17.26 -21.43
CA LEU A 533 -15.36 16.60 -21.96
C LEU A 533 -15.61 16.00 -23.34
N GLN A 534 -16.77 15.37 -23.59
CA GLN A 534 -17.20 14.86 -24.90
C GLN A 534 -17.30 15.99 -25.94
N GLU A 535 -17.96 17.10 -25.57
CA GLU A 535 -18.07 18.32 -26.39
C GLU A 535 -16.70 18.87 -26.75
N PHE A 536 -15.81 19.07 -25.77
CA PHE A 536 -14.47 19.61 -25.99
C PHE A 536 -13.58 18.68 -26.83
N LEU A 537 -13.65 17.37 -26.62
CA LEU A 537 -12.82 16.39 -27.32
C LEU A 537 -13.37 15.98 -28.69
N GLY A 538 -14.61 16.37 -29.04
CA GLY A 538 -15.29 15.90 -30.25
C GLY A 538 -15.53 14.39 -30.27
N ARG A 539 -15.65 13.75 -29.09
CA ARG A 539 -15.81 12.28 -28.95
C ARG A 539 -17.22 11.94 -28.48
N SER A 540 -17.81 10.89 -29.04
CA SER A 540 -19.09 10.35 -28.58
C SER A 540 -18.99 9.66 -27.22
N GLU A 541 -17.82 9.12 -26.87
CA GLU A 541 -17.56 8.37 -25.64
C GLU A 541 -16.23 8.82 -25.00
N LEU A 542 -16.02 8.47 -23.73
CA LEU A 542 -14.81 8.77 -22.95
C LEU A 542 -14.25 7.48 -22.37
N ASP A 543 -12.91 7.36 -22.39
CA ASP A 543 -12.23 6.13 -22.00
C ASP A 543 -12.31 5.89 -20.48
N LYS A 544 -12.65 4.65 -20.11
CA LYS A 544 -12.96 4.20 -18.74
C LYS A 544 -12.41 2.79 -18.51
N HIS A 545 -11.19 2.51 -18.98
CA HIS A 545 -10.56 1.19 -18.84
C HIS A 545 -9.99 0.96 -17.44
N LEU A 546 -9.79 2.03 -16.67
CA LEU A 546 -9.34 2.01 -15.28
C LEU A 546 -10.52 2.12 -14.31
N ASP A 547 -10.40 1.47 -13.14
CA ASP A 547 -11.26 1.83 -12.02
C ASP A 547 -10.87 3.20 -11.46
N ALA A 548 -11.82 4.13 -11.48
CA ALA A 548 -11.61 5.53 -11.11
C ALA A 548 -11.37 5.79 -9.61
N ASP A 549 -11.61 4.82 -8.73
CA ASP A 549 -11.30 4.91 -7.29
C ASP A 549 -9.98 4.19 -6.95
N GLU A 550 -9.62 3.10 -7.65
CA GLU A 550 -8.54 2.18 -7.28
C GLU A 550 -7.27 2.24 -8.13
N ALA A 551 -7.33 2.73 -9.38
CA ALA A 551 -6.18 2.63 -10.30
C ALA A 551 -4.91 3.33 -9.80
N ILE A 552 -5.04 4.42 -9.04
CA ILE A 552 -3.91 5.13 -8.43
C ILE A 552 -3.22 4.26 -7.37
N VAL A 553 -3.97 3.60 -6.48
CA VAL A 553 -3.39 2.78 -5.40
C VAL A 553 -2.82 1.45 -5.92
N LEU A 554 -3.44 0.85 -6.95
CA LEU A 554 -2.93 -0.34 -7.63
C LEU A 554 -1.66 -0.02 -8.43
N GLY A 555 -1.62 1.11 -9.12
CA GLY A 555 -0.39 1.61 -9.76
C GLY A 555 0.73 1.92 -8.76
N ALA A 556 0.40 2.59 -7.67
CA ALA A 556 1.33 2.78 -6.55
C ALA A 556 1.78 1.43 -5.96
N SER A 557 0.95 0.38 -6.00
CA SER A 557 1.32 -0.99 -5.60
C SER A 557 2.44 -1.56 -6.46
N LEU A 558 2.24 -1.55 -7.78
CA LEU A 558 3.24 -1.95 -8.77
C LEU A 558 4.57 -1.20 -8.59
N HIS A 559 4.52 0.09 -8.19
CA HIS A 559 5.74 0.90 -8.10
C HIS A 559 6.80 0.34 -7.13
N ALA A 560 6.46 -0.15 -5.92
CA ALA A 560 7.46 -0.78 -5.03
C ALA A 560 7.44 -2.31 -5.01
N ALA A 561 6.48 -2.96 -5.69
CA ALA A 561 6.78 -4.28 -6.21
C ALA A 561 8.01 -4.23 -7.14
N ASN A 562 8.21 -3.12 -7.86
CA ASN A 562 9.44 -2.84 -8.64
C ASN A 562 10.61 -2.17 -7.85
N LEU A 563 10.43 -1.77 -6.58
CA LEU A 563 11.50 -1.21 -5.72
C LEU A 563 11.98 -2.20 -4.64
N SER A 564 11.26 -3.30 -4.40
CA SER A 564 11.58 -4.29 -3.37
C SER A 564 12.42 -5.42 -3.96
N ASP A 565 13.62 -5.61 -3.41
CA ASP A 565 14.51 -6.72 -3.78
C ASP A 565 13.87 -8.11 -3.51
N GLY A 566 12.85 -8.17 -2.65
CA GLY A 566 12.13 -9.39 -2.28
C GLY A 566 10.91 -9.72 -3.15
N ILE A 567 10.46 -8.81 -4.03
CA ILE A 567 9.30 -9.01 -4.91
C ILE A 567 9.79 -9.09 -6.36
N LYS A 568 9.47 -10.17 -7.06
CA LYS A 568 9.73 -10.31 -8.51
C LYS A 568 8.40 -10.40 -9.25
N LEU A 569 8.03 -9.30 -9.91
CA LEU A 569 6.91 -9.31 -10.86
C LEU A 569 7.34 -9.96 -12.18
N ASN A 570 6.46 -10.80 -12.74
CA ASN A 570 6.64 -11.43 -14.05
C ASN A 570 6.49 -10.45 -15.23
N ARG A 571 5.96 -9.25 -14.99
CA ARG A 571 5.87 -8.13 -15.93
C ARG A 571 6.47 -6.89 -15.27
N LYS A 572 7.35 -6.18 -16.00
CA LYS A 572 7.93 -4.90 -15.58
C LYS A 572 7.50 -3.84 -16.58
N LEU A 573 7.09 -2.68 -16.08
CA LEU A 573 6.83 -1.50 -16.89
C LEU A 573 7.85 -0.41 -16.53
N GLY A 574 8.61 0.06 -17.52
CA GLY A 574 9.52 1.18 -17.35
C GLY A 574 8.76 2.48 -17.04
N MET A 575 9.12 3.14 -15.95
CA MET A 575 8.48 4.37 -15.51
C MET A 575 9.43 5.56 -15.65
N ILE A 576 9.02 6.58 -16.42
CA ILE A 576 9.75 7.85 -16.58
C ILE A 576 8.82 8.98 -16.15
N ASP A 577 8.85 9.30 -14.85
CA ASP A 577 8.16 10.45 -14.27
C ASP A 577 9.14 11.64 -14.12
N GLY A 578 8.60 12.86 -14.09
CA GLY A 578 9.34 14.12 -14.09
C GLY A 578 8.95 15.06 -12.94
N SER A 579 9.79 16.04 -12.66
CA SER A 579 9.48 17.02 -11.61
C SER A 579 8.37 17.98 -12.05
N THR A 580 7.29 18.08 -11.27
CA THR A 580 6.12 18.90 -11.62
C THR A 580 6.35 20.41 -11.51
N TYR A 581 7.50 20.82 -10.96
CA TYR A 581 7.97 22.20 -10.85
C TYR A 581 9.38 22.34 -11.43
N GLY A 582 9.75 23.55 -11.84
CA GLY A 582 11.15 23.93 -12.04
C GLY A 582 11.81 24.33 -10.72
N PHE A 583 13.11 24.06 -10.56
CA PHE A 583 13.91 24.50 -9.42
C PHE A 583 15.14 25.28 -9.89
N VAL A 584 15.37 26.42 -9.24
CA VAL A 584 16.54 27.28 -9.40
C VAL A 584 17.32 27.34 -8.09
N PHE A 585 18.58 27.79 -8.15
CA PHE A 585 19.37 28.10 -6.96
C PHE A 585 20.04 29.47 -7.08
N GLU A 586 20.15 30.14 -5.95
CA GLU A 586 20.84 31.42 -5.77
C GLU A 586 21.98 31.24 -4.76
N ILE A 587 23.02 32.06 -4.89
CA ILE A 587 24.16 32.15 -3.96
C ILE A 587 24.16 33.55 -3.35
N ASP A 588 24.27 33.64 -2.03
CA ASP A 588 24.43 34.90 -1.31
C ASP A 588 25.69 34.85 -0.43
N GLY A 589 26.51 35.90 -0.48
CA GLY A 589 27.80 35.90 0.22
C GLY A 589 28.67 37.10 -0.12
N PRO A 590 29.77 37.30 0.63
CA PRO A 590 30.68 38.42 0.38
C PRO A 590 31.33 38.30 -1.00
N ASP A 591 31.60 39.42 -1.66
CA ASP A 591 32.16 39.50 -3.01
C ASP A 591 31.27 38.91 -4.14
N TYR A 592 30.07 38.37 -3.83
CA TYR A 592 29.11 37.93 -4.83
C TYR A 592 28.23 39.11 -5.27
N VAL A 593 28.30 39.49 -6.55
CA VAL A 593 27.47 40.57 -7.10
C VAL A 593 26.08 40.02 -7.42
N LYS A 594 25.04 40.63 -6.84
CA LYS A 594 23.64 40.35 -7.20
C LYS A 594 23.26 41.15 -8.44
N ASP A 595 23.19 40.46 -9.56
CA ASP A 595 22.55 40.92 -10.79
C ASP A 595 21.09 40.42 -10.82
N GLU A 596 20.18 41.07 -11.55
CA GLU A 596 18.74 40.73 -11.53
C GLU A 596 18.43 39.34 -12.13
N SER A 597 19.44 38.68 -12.71
CA SER A 597 19.39 37.33 -13.28
C SER A 597 20.11 36.24 -12.45
N THR A 598 20.27 36.41 -11.12
CA THR A 598 20.99 35.45 -10.25
C THR A 598 20.44 34.01 -10.21
N ASP A 599 19.17 33.77 -10.55
CA ASP A 599 18.52 32.45 -10.50
C ASP A 599 19.10 31.47 -11.54
N GLN A 600 20.01 30.59 -11.11
CA GLN A 600 20.55 29.54 -11.96
C GLN A 600 19.62 28.32 -11.98
N VAL A 601 19.13 27.94 -13.16
CA VAL A 601 18.31 26.73 -13.33
C VAL A 601 19.07 25.48 -12.89
N LEU A 602 18.54 24.81 -11.86
CA LEU A 602 19.08 23.57 -11.31
C LEU A 602 18.38 22.35 -11.94
N VAL A 603 17.05 22.40 -11.98
CA VAL A 603 16.16 21.37 -12.55
C VAL A 603 15.07 22.04 -13.39
N PRO A 604 15.04 21.85 -14.72
CA PRO A 604 13.90 22.25 -15.54
C PRO A 604 12.65 21.44 -15.19
N ARG A 605 11.46 22.04 -15.37
CA ARG A 605 10.19 21.34 -15.20
C ARG A 605 10.08 20.11 -16.12
N MET A 606 9.39 19.07 -15.66
CA MET A 606 9.28 17.73 -16.25
C MET A 606 10.62 16.99 -16.47
N LYS A 607 11.75 17.46 -15.91
CA LYS A 607 13.00 16.70 -15.93
C LYS A 607 12.85 15.38 -15.17
N LYS A 608 13.27 14.27 -15.81
CA LYS A 608 13.22 12.90 -15.27
C LYS A 608 13.79 12.82 -13.85
N MET A 609 13.05 12.14 -12.96
CA MET A 609 13.47 11.82 -11.59
C MET A 609 13.76 10.32 -11.43
N PRO A 610 14.60 9.90 -10.47
CA PRO A 610 15.51 10.72 -9.68
C PRO A 610 16.72 11.20 -10.51
N ILE A 611 17.40 12.25 -10.07
CA ILE A 611 18.62 12.76 -10.71
C ILE A 611 19.62 13.29 -9.68
N LYS A 612 20.92 13.13 -9.94
CA LYS A 612 22.01 13.77 -9.19
C LYS A 612 22.65 14.83 -10.06
N LEU A 613 23.01 15.96 -9.45
CA LEU A 613 23.47 17.17 -10.11
C LEU A 613 24.66 17.74 -9.34
N PHE A 614 25.51 18.50 -10.02
CA PHE A 614 26.48 19.35 -9.33
C PHE A 614 26.60 20.71 -10.01
N ARG A 615 27.15 21.67 -9.27
CA ARG A 615 27.52 23.01 -9.74
C ARG A 615 28.88 23.34 -9.14
N SER A 616 29.76 23.96 -9.93
CA SER A 616 31.12 24.33 -9.53
C SER A 616 31.25 25.85 -9.58
N ILE A 617 31.49 26.46 -8.42
CA ILE A 617 31.50 27.91 -8.21
C ILE A 617 32.94 28.33 -7.93
N ARG A 618 33.45 29.37 -8.57
CA ARG A 618 34.77 29.95 -8.22
C ARG A 618 34.57 30.93 -7.08
N HIS A 619 34.93 30.53 -5.86
CA HIS A 619 34.74 31.35 -4.68
C HIS A 619 35.72 30.96 -3.57
N THR A 620 35.98 31.88 -2.64
CA THR A 620 37.01 31.76 -1.59
C THR A 620 36.52 32.03 -0.17
N LYS A 621 35.32 32.61 0.01
CA LYS A 621 34.72 32.91 1.32
C LYS A 621 33.56 31.95 1.61
N ASP A 622 33.08 31.96 2.85
CA ASP A 622 31.88 31.22 3.26
C ASP A 622 30.61 31.92 2.72
N PHE A 623 29.60 31.14 2.31
CA PHE A 623 28.42 31.64 1.59
C PHE A 623 27.15 30.84 1.89
N ASP A 624 25.99 31.44 1.64
CA ASP A 624 24.68 30.78 1.71
C ASP A 624 24.17 30.39 0.31
N VAL A 625 23.37 29.33 0.25
CA VAL A 625 22.72 28.80 -0.95
C VAL A 625 21.21 28.72 -0.71
N SER A 626 20.44 29.45 -1.51
CA SER A 626 18.98 29.38 -1.51
C SER A 626 18.48 28.48 -2.64
N LEU A 627 17.44 27.68 -2.36
CA LEU A 627 16.69 26.91 -3.36
C LEU A 627 15.27 27.46 -3.51
N SER A 628 14.88 27.71 -4.75
CA SER A 628 13.61 28.35 -5.10
C SER A 628 12.88 27.60 -6.21
N TYR A 629 11.54 27.69 -6.21
CA TYR A 629 10.74 27.37 -7.39
C TYR A 629 11.07 28.37 -8.50
N ASP A 630 11.24 27.86 -9.71
CA ASP A 630 11.41 28.68 -10.92
C ASP A 630 10.31 29.75 -11.02
N LYS A 631 10.69 31.00 -11.30
CA LYS A 631 9.77 32.15 -11.44
C LYS A 631 8.74 31.96 -12.57
N ALA A 632 9.03 31.10 -13.55
CA ALA A 632 8.08 30.71 -14.60
C ALA A 632 7.17 29.52 -14.23
N SER A 633 7.35 28.90 -13.05
CA SER A 633 6.44 27.87 -12.54
C SER A 633 5.37 28.48 -11.63
N GLU A 634 4.16 27.91 -11.67
CA GLU A 634 3.16 28.13 -10.62
C GLU A 634 3.74 27.75 -9.24
N LEU A 635 3.28 28.42 -8.18
CA LEU A 635 3.59 28.02 -6.80
C LEU A 635 2.62 26.94 -6.29
N PRO A 636 3.05 26.06 -5.36
CA PRO A 636 2.14 25.14 -4.69
C PRO A 636 1.02 25.87 -3.93
N PRO A 637 -0.17 25.25 -3.75
CA PRO A 637 -1.35 25.97 -3.24
C PRO A 637 -1.12 26.52 -1.82
N GLY A 638 -1.23 27.83 -1.65
CA GLY A 638 -1.02 28.51 -0.36
C GLY A 638 0.44 28.80 -0.01
N VAL A 639 1.39 28.52 -0.90
CA VAL A 639 2.78 28.98 -0.79
C VAL A 639 2.89 30.39 -1.40
N SER A 640 3.49 31.32 -0.65
CA SER A 640 3.67 32.73 -1.05
C SER A 640 5.11 33.10 -1.40
N SER A 641 6.07 32.19 -1.20
CA SER A 641 7.49 32.39 -1.45
C SER A 641 8.00 31.41 -2.50
N HIS A 642 8.79 31.89 -3.46
CA HIS A 642 9.53 31.02 -4.36
C HIS A 642 10.64 30.25 -3.61
N LYS A 643 11.35 30.90 -2.67
CA LYS A 643 12.35 30.23 -1.82
C LYS A 643 11.67 29.24 -0.87
N PHE A 644 12.13 27.99 -0.88
CA PHE A 644 11.62 26.90 -0.05
C PHE A 644 12.69 26.20 0.81
N ALA A 645 13.97 26.40 0.53
CA ALA A 645 15.08 25.91 1.37
C ALA A 645 16.29 26.83 1.30
N GLU A 646 17.13 26.79 2.34
CA GLU A 646 18.30 27.65 2.48
C GLU A 646 19.41 26.94 3.27
N TYR A 647 20.67 27.09 2.87
CA TYR A 647 21.81 26.35 3.41
C TYR A 647 23.05 27.23 3.57
N ALA A 648 23.70 27.18 4.74
CA ALA A 648 25.03 27.76 4.93
C ALA A 648 26.12 26.79 4.51
N ILE A 649 27.11 27.28 3.75
CA ILE A 649 28.29 26.57 3.28
C ILE A 649 29.51 27.18 3.97
N SER A 650 30.10 26.42 4.90
CA SER A 650 31.14 26.93 5.79
C SER A 650 32.45 26.15 5.77
N GLY A 651 33.56 26.83 6.06
CA GLY A 651 34.94 26.33 6.00
C GLY A 651 35.66 26.53 4.67
N LEU A 652 35.07 27.28 3.72
CA LEU A 652 35.73 27.61 2.44
C LEU A 652 36.76 28.73 2.63
N THR A 653 36.51 29.65 3.57
CA THR A 653 37.43 30.72 3.96
C THR A 653 38.72 30.14 4.53
N GLU A 654 38.63 29.33 5.60
CA GLU A 654 39.77 28.62 6.21
C GLU A 654 40.54 27.77 5.18
N THR A 655 39.81 27.06 4.30
CA THR A 655 40.42 26.27 3.23
C THR A 655 41.17 27.15 2.23
N SER A 656 40.61 28.31 1.86
CA SER A 656 41.22 29.21 0.87
C SER A 656 42.47 29.89 1.42
N GLU A 657 42.47 30.28 2.70
CA GLU A 657 43.66 30.81 3.39
C GLU A 657 44.76 29.74 3.50
N LYS A 658 44.39 28.53 3.93
CA LYS A 658 45.31 27.38 4.15
C LYS A 658 45.99 26.87 2.88
N TYR A 659 45.34 26.99 1.72
CA TYR A 659 45.86 26.50 0.45
C TYR A 659 46.24 27.61 -0.55
N GLY A 660 45.82 28.87 -0.32
CA GLY A 660 46.09 30.01 -1.20
C GLY A 660 47.57 30.41 -1.30
N SER A 661 48.38 30.04 -0.31
CA SER A 661 49.85 30.25 -0.29
C SER A 661 50.65 29.17 -1.03
N ARG A 662 49.99 28.18 -1.64
CA ARG A 662 50.65 27.12 -2.43
C ARG A 662 50.61 27.44 -3.93
N ASN A 663 51.37 26.68 -4.72
CA ASN A 663 51.42 26.77 -6.18
C ASN A 663 50.11 26.29 -6.86
N LEU A 664 49.05 27.07 -6.71
CA LEU A 664 47.74 26.83 -7.32
C LEU A 664 47.84 26.86 -8.85
N SER A 665 47.53 25.72 -9.47
CA SER A 665 47.44 25.56 -10.92
C SER A 665 46.06 25.96 -11.49
N ALA A 666 45.08 26.22 -10.63
CA ALA A 666 43.79 26.83 -10.94
C ALA A 666 43.20 27.51 -9.69
N PRO A 667 42.29 28.49 -9.84
CA PRO A 667 41.53 29.05 -8.71
C PRO A 667 40.74 27.98 -7.95
N ILE A 668 40.59 28.17 -6.65
CA ILE A 668 39.80 27.29 -5.77
C ILE A 668 38.32 27.33 -6.17
N LYS A 669 37.66 26.17 -6.11
CA LYS A 669 36.26 25.99 -6.54
C LYS A 669 35.45 25.33 -5.43
N ALA A 670 34.24 25.80 -5.17
CA ALA A 670 33.24 25.10 -4.37
C ALA A 670 32.37 24.23 -5.29
N ASN A 671 32.43 22.91 -5.14
CA ASN A 671 31.51 21.98 -5.79
C ASN A 671 30.32 21.71 -4.87
N LEU A 672 29.14 22.17 -5.26
CA LEU A 672 27.86 21.81 -4.64
C LEU A 672 27.30 20.56 -5.30
N HIS A 673 26.91 19.54 -4.52
CA HIS A 673 26.31 18.30 -5.01
C HIS A 673 24.85 18.23 -4.57
N PHE A 674 23.93 18.32 -5.52
CA PHE A 674 22.48 18.28 -5.28
C PHE A 674 21.90 16.93 -5.72
N SER A 675 20.81 16.51 -5.08
CA SER A 675 19.98 15.41 -5.58
C SER A 675 18.51 15.76 -5.60
N LEU A 676 17.80 15.20 -6.58
CA LEU A 676 16.35 15.17 -6.66
C LEU A 676 15.93 13.70 -6.54
N SER A 677 15.31 13.40 -5.41
CA SER A 677 14.94 12.05 -4.97
C SER A 677 13.78 11.44 -5.78
N ARG A 678 13.53 10.13 -5.60
CA ARG A 678 12.37 9.43 -6.20
C ARG A 678 11.04 10.05 -5.76
N SER A 679 11.00 10.65 -4.57
CA SER A 679 9.83 11.33 -4.00
C SER A 679 9.58 12.74 -4.55
N GLY A 680 10.44 13.23 -5.45
CA GLY A 680 10.38 14.61 -5.95
C GLY A 680 10.92 15.66 -4.98
N ILE A 681 11.55 15.26 -3.87
CA ILE A 681 12.21 16.18 -2.93
C ILE A 681 13.63 16.49 -3.44
N ILE A 682 13.99 17.77 -3.50
CA ILE A 682 15.35 18.25 -3.86
C ILE A 682 16.15 18.67 -2.62
N SER A 683 17.44 18.35 -2.59
CA SER A 683 18.37 18.66 -1.49
C SER A 683 19.76 19.05 -1.99
N LEU A 684 20.46 19.86 -1.20
CA LEU A 684 21.92 20.01 -1.27
C LEU A 684 22.56 18.95 -0.36
N ASP A 685 23.05 17.86 -0.95
CA ASP A 685 23.52 16.67 -0.23
C ASP A 685 24.88 16.90 0.46
N ARG A 686 25.78 17.67 -0.18
CA ARG A 686 27.12 18.02 0.32
C ARG A 686 27.75 19.16 -0.49
N ALA A 687 28.77 19.78 0.08
CA ALA A 687 29.69 20.68 -0.62
C ALA A 687 31.15 20.24 -0.40
N GLU A 688 32.03 20.48 -1.37
CA GLU A 688 33.48 20.23 -1.28
C GLU A 688 34.26 21.36 -1.94
N ALA A 689 35.33 21.83 -1.30
CA ALA A 689 36.32 22.72 -1.92
C ALA A 689 37.30 21.88 -2.74
N VAL A 690 37.55 22.29 -3.98
CA VAL A 690 38.51 21.67 -4.91
C VAL A 690 39.69 22.60 -5.09
N ILE A 691 40.88 22.07 -4.81
CA ILE A 691 42.16 22.79 -4.86
C ILE A 691 43.09 22.02 -5.81
N GLU A 692 43.58 22.67 -6.86
CA GLU A 692 44.43 22.05 -7.89
C GLU A 692 45.84 22.64 -7.79
N ILE A 693 46.81 21.87 -7.28
CA ILE A 693 48.17 22.33 -6.98
C ILE A 693 49.18 21.68 -7.94
N THR A 694 50.16 22.44 -8.41
CA THR A 694 51.35 21.89 -9.10
C THR A 694 52.50 21.72 -8.12
N GLU A 695 52.90 20.47 -7.89
CA GLU A 695 54.05 20.09 -7.05
C GLU A 695 55.11 19.42 -7.95
N TRP A 696 56.39 19.71 -7.72
CA TRP A 696 57.47 18.95 -8.37
C TRP A 696 57.52 17.55 -7.77
N VAL A 697 57.48 16.52 -8.63
CA VAL A 697 57.57 15.12 -8.22
C VAL A 697 58.74 14.48 -8.95
N GLU A 698 59.62 13.83 -8.20
CA GLU A 698 60.72 13.05 -8.75
C GLU A 698 60.21 11.72 -9.31
N VAL A 699 60.50 11.45 -10.58
CA VAL A 699 60.05 10.26 -11.31
C VAL A 699 61.29 9.52 -11.85
N PRO A 700 61.47 8.23 -11.58
CA PRO A 700 62.63 7.48 -12.07
C PRO A 700 62.58 7.33 -13.59
N LYS A 701 63.70 7.60 -14.28
CA LYS A 701 63.79 7.38 -15.73
C LYS A 701 63.75 5.89 -16.04
N LYS A 702 62.75 5.48 -16.84
CA LYS A 702 62.69 4.13 -17.40
C LYS A 702 63.47 4.12 -18.70
N ASN A 703 64.64 3.45 -18.72
CA ASN A 703 65.44 3.31 -19.92
C ASN A 703 64.63 2.55 -20.99
N VAL A 704 64.43 3.18 -22.14
CA VAL A 704 63.92 2.55 -23.37
C VAL A 704 65.06 2.58 -24.37
N THR A 705 65.43 1.40 -24.88
CA THR A 705 66.51 1.22 -25.84
C THR A 705 66.12 1.77 -27.22
N LEU A 706 67.13 2.06 -28.05
CA LEU A 706 66.94 2.63 -29.38
C LEU A 706 66.21 1.67 -30.34
N GLU A 707 65.49 2.22 -31.32
CA GLU A 707 65.83 1.96 -32.73
C GLU A 707 65.38 3.11 -33.66
N THR A 708 65.80 3.06 -34.93
CA THR A 708 66.10 4.22 -35.79
C THR A 708 64.99 4.73 -36.70
N ASN A 709 65.09 6.04 -37.04
CA ASN A 709 64.80 6.72 -38.33
C ASN A 709 63.60 6.23 -39.17
N THR A 710 62.62 7.08 -39.50
CA THR A 710 62.76 8.12 -40.54
C THR A 710 61.87 9.36 -40.34
N THR A 711 62.16 10.44 -41.07
CA THR A 711 61.29 11.61 -41.25
C THR A 711 60.34 11.42 -42.44
N ASP A 712 59.19 12.10 -42.44
CA ASP A 712 58.86 13.19 -43.38
C ASP A 712 57.46 13.78 -43.06
N GLU A 713 56.91 14.62 -43.95
CA GLU A 713 56.11 15.79 -43.58
C GLU A 713 54.56 15.68 -43.68
N THR A 714 53.92 16.82 -43.36
CA THR A 714 52.66 17.36 -43.92
C THR A 714 51.27 16.94 -43.38
N LEU A 715 50.65 17.94 -42.74
CA LEU A 715 49.33 18.54 -43.04
C LEU A 715 48.02 17.70 -43.05
N SER A 716 47.11 18.18 -42.19
CA SER A 716 45.70 18.50 -42.51
C SER A 716 44.61 17.41 -42.67
N ALA A 717 43.75 17.41 -41.65
CA ALA A 717 42.29 17.62 -41.76
C ALA A 717 41.30 16.44 -41.98
N GLU A 718 40.12 16.66 -41.39
CA GLU A 718 38.77 16.07 -41.60
C GLU A 718 38.47 14.57 -41.34
N SER A 719 37.74 14.35 -40.25
CA SER A 719 36.37 13.76 -40.22
C SER A 719 36.07 12.43 -40.93
N GLY A 720 35.80 11.34 -40.18
CA GLY A 720 35.42 10.07 -40.81
C GLY A 720 34.90 8.88 -39.98
N THR A 721 34.01 9.07 -39.00
CA THR A 721 33.00 8.09 -38.49
C THR A 721 33.34 6.65 -38.01
N THR A 722 32.47 6.14 -37.11
CA THR A 722 32.10 4.71 -36.90
C THR A 722 33.12 3.68 -36.32
N ASP A 723 32.93 3.41 -35.02
CA ASP A 723 32.34 2.17 -34.48
C ASP A 723 33.12 1.22 -33.52
N SER A 724 32.46 1.01 -32.37
CA SER A 724 32.23 -0.27 -31.67
C SER A 724 33.23 -0.93 -30.71
N LYS A 725 32.61 -1.38 -29.60
CA LYS A 725 33.02 -2.35 -28.55
C LYS A 725 34.06 -1.84 -27.55
N GLU A 726 33.79 -1.92 -26.24
CA GLU A 726 33.58 -3.12 -25.38
C GLU A 726 34.87 -3.98 -25.33
N ASN A 727 35.35 -4.47 -24.18
CA ASN A 727 34.60 -4.87 -22.99
C ASN A 727 35.49 -4.88 -21.71
N SER A 728 34.86 -5.02 -20.54
CA SER A 728 35.32 -5.77 -19.33
C SER A 728 36.66 -5.44 -18.62
N SER A 729 36.82 -5.66 -17.30
CA SER A 729 35.87 -5.78 -16.17
C SER A 729 36.62 -5.84 -14.82
N SER A 730 35.89 -5.68 -13.72
CA SER A 730 36.04 -6.39 -12.43
C SER A 730 37.43 -6.58 -11.75
N GLY A 731 37.60 -5.89 -10.61
CA GLY A 731 38.21 -6.46 -9.38
C GLY A 731 39.74 -6.45 -9.27
N SER A 732 40.32 -6.71 -8.10
CA SER A 732 39.73 -6.76 -6.73
C SER A 732 40.85 -6.74 -5.67
N ASP A 733 40.64 -6.09 -4.54
CA ASP A 733 41.63 -6.03 -3.44
C ASP A 733 41.78 -7.35 -2.67
N ALA A 734 43.01 -7.85 -2.56
CA ALA A 734 43.55 -8.77 -1.53
C ALA A 734 44.97 -9.21 -1.93
N ASP A 735 45.92 -9.52 -1.04
CA ASP A 735 46.20 -8.98 0.30
C ASP A 735 47.72 -9.21 0.55
N ASN A 736 48.34 -8.55 1.53
CA ASN A 736 49.80 -8.58 1.71
C ASN A 736 50.25 -9.47 2.88
N SER A 737 51.26 -10.32 2.68
CA SER A 737 51.95 -11.05 3.75
C SER A 737 53.46 -11.16 3.50
N SER A 738 54.22 -11.34 4.58
CA SER A 738 55.67 -11.17 4.65
C SER A 738 56.44 -12.50 4.42
N THR A 739 57.78 -12.60 4.38
CA THR A 739 58.83 -11.84 5.10
C THR A 739 60.23 -12.07 4.52
N THR A 740 61.22 -11.28 5.01
CA THR A 740 62.67 -11.57 5.16
C THR A 740 63.63 -11.63 3.95
N ASN A 741 64.71 -10.82 4.09
CA ASN A 741 66.09 -11.01 3.59
C ASN A 741 66.34 -10.86 2.05
N ASP A 742 67.48 -10.33 1.56
CA ASP A 742 68.64 -9.72 2.26
C ASP A 742 69.38 -8.66 1.42
N GLU A 743 70.32 -7.96 2.06
CA GLU A 743 71.45 -7.12 1.59
C GLU A 743 71.47 -6.40 0.22
N SER A 744 71.70 -5.08 0.31
CA SER A 744 72.45 -4.19 -0.59
C SER A 744 72.50 -4.44 -2.11
N ASN A 745 71.91 -3.50 -2.87
CA ASN A 745 72.58 -2.95 -4.06
C ASN A 745 72.19 -1.48 -4.27
N VAL A 746 73.17 -0.58 -4.39
CA VAL A 746 72.93 0.85 -4.64
C VAL A 746 73.03 1.10 -6.14
N GLN A 747 71.88 1.23 -6.81
CA GLN A 747 71.81 1.78 -8.17
C GLN A 747 71.21 3.18 -8.11
N ASP A 748 72.04 4.19 -8.40
CA ASP A 748 71.63 5.59 -8.52
C ASP A 748 70.55 5.74 -9.60
N THR A 749 69.31 5.78 -9.13
CA THR A 749 68.14 5.86 -10.01
C THR A 749 67.96 7.31 -10.41
N ILE A 750 68.41 7.68 -11.62
CA ILE A 750 68.31 9.06 -12.12
C ILE A 750 66.84 9.48 -12.15
N THR A 751 66.44 10.32 -11.20
CA THR A 751 65.10 10.90 -11.11
C THR A 751 65.01 12.18 -11.94
N GLU A 752 63.93 12.33 -12.69
CA GLU A 752 63.57 13.59 -13.32
C GLU A 752 62.51 14.31 -12.49
N LYS A 753 62.69 15.61 -12.26
CA LYS A 753 61.70 16.46 -11.58
C LYS A 753 60.62 16.85 -12.58
N VAL A 754 59.49 16.14 -12.53
CA VAL A 754 58.34 16.40 -13.39
C VAL A 754 57.29 17.18 -12.61
N LEU A 755 56.76 18.26 -13.19
CA LEU A 755 55.75 19.11 -12.56
C LEU A 755 54.38 18.40 -12.60
N LYS A 756 53.91 17.89 -11.46
CA LYS A 756 52.69 17.06 -11.37
C LYS A 756 51.54 17.84 -10.75
N LYS A 757 50.40 17.87 -11.45
CA LYS A 757 49.13 18.38 -10.90
C LYS A 757 48.54 17.40 -9.90
N ARG A 758 48.10 17.90 -8.74
CA ARG A 758 47.40 17.16 -7.68
C ARG A 758 46.12 17.89 -7.31
N THR A 759 45.01 17.18 -7.30
CA THR A 759 43.71 17.73 -6.88
C THR A 759 43.38 17.27 -5.47
N PHE A 760 43.28 18.22 -4.54
CA PHE A 760 42.78 17.99 -3.20
C PHE A 760 41.29 18.32 -3.16
N ARG A 761 40.52 17.56 -2.37
CA ARG A 761 39.11 17.84 -2.08
C ARG A 761 38.92 17.92 -0.57
N VAL A 762 38.42 19.05 -0.08
CA VAL A 762 38.15 19.29 1.33
C VAL A 762 36.63 19.38 1.52
N PRO A 763 36.00 18.53 2.35
CA PRO A 763 34.56 18.60 2.57
C PRO A 763 34.19 19.89 3.31
N LEU A 764 33.19 20.61 2.80
CA LEU A 764 32.66 21.84 3.41
C LEU A 764 31.46 21.52 4.29
N LYS A 765 31.28 22.29 5.37
CA LYS A 765 30.17 22.10 6.31
C LYS A 765 28.91 22.77 5.75
N VAL A 766 27.97 21.94 5.29
CA VAL A 766 26.61 22.34 4.91
C VAL A 766 25.72 22.35 6.16
N THR A 767 24.94 23.41 6.39
CA THR A 767 23.96 23.52 7.48
C THR A 767 22.66 24.11 6.97
N GLU A 768 21.53 23.40 7.07
CA GLU A 768 20.23 23.93 6.65
C GLU A 768 19.76 25.06 7.58
N LYS A 769 19.34 26.18 6.98
CA LYS A 769 18.83 27.41 7.59
C LYS A 769 17.32 27.61 7.36
N THR A 770 16.67 26.75 6.57
CA THR A 770 15.26 26.86 6.15
C THR A 770 14.31 27.19 7.31
N ALA A 771 13.61 28.31 7.18
CA ALA A 771 12.64 28.81 8.16
C ALA A 771 11.23 28.94 7.54
N GLY A 772 10.24 29.23 8.39
CA GLY A 772 8.84 29.33 7.98
C GLY A 772 8.16 27.96 7.78
N PRO A 773 6.91 27.92 7.27
CA PRO A 773 6.11 26.68 7.18
C PRO A 773 6.71 25.56 6.32
N ALA A 774 7.68 25.89 5.45
CA ALA A 774 8.40 24.94 4.62
C ALA A 774 9.48 24.14 5.39
N SER A 775 9.82 24.53 6.63
CA SER A 775 10.79 23.80 7.43
C SER A 775 10.20 22.50 8.02
N THR A 776 11.07 21.50 8.15
CA THR A 776 10.76 20.30 8.93
C THR A 776 10.54 20.65 10.40
N LEU A 777 9.90 19.75 11.15
CA LEU A 777 9.87 19.84 12.61
C LEU A 777 11.31 19.89 13.16
N SER A 778 11.51 20.63 14.26
CA SER A 778 12.77 20.55 14.99
C SER A 778 12.91 19.16 15.64
N LYS A 779 14.11 18.79 16.10
CA LYS A 779 14.33 17.47 16.71
C LYS A 779 13.52 17.30 17.99
N GLU A 780 13.33 18.41 18.69
CA GLU A 780 12.59 18.58 19.93
C GLU A 780 11.10 18.40 19.65
N LEU A 781 10.52 19.22 18.76
CA LEU A 781 9.11 19.12 18.33
C LEU A 781 8.77 17.74 17.74
N TYR A 782 9.66 17.15 16.94
CA TYR A 782 9.49 15.80 16.42
C TYR A 782 9.48 14.74 17.53
N SER A 783 10.35 14.88 18.54
CA SER A 783 10.42 13.98 19.69
C SER A 783 9.17 14.09 20.58
N GLU A 784 8.66 15.31 20.78
CA GLU A 784 7.42 15.58 21.53
C GLU A 784 6.18 15.04 20.80
N ALA A 785 6.07 15.30 19.49
CA ALA A 785 5.03 14.76 18.62
C ALA A 785 5.04 13.22 18.65
N LYS A 786 6.21 12.60 18.47
CA LYS A 786 6.35 11.15 18.56
C LYS A 786 5.93 10.63 19.94
N SER A 787 6.36 11.26 21.03
CA SER A 787 6.02 10.83 22.39
C SER A 787 4.50 10.84 22.63
N ARG A 788 3.80 11.88 22.18
CA ARG A 788 2.33 11.97 22.24
C ARG A 788 1.64 10.89 21.41
N LEU A 789 2.11 10.65 20.19
CA LEU A 789 1.59 9.58 19.33
C LEU A 789 1.87 8.18 19.91
N ASP A 790 3.03 7.94 20.52
CA ASP A 790 3.36 6.67 21.19
C ASP A 790 2.48 6.41 22.44
N VAL A 791 2.01 7.45 23.12
CA VAL A 791 0.99 7.33 24.19
C VAL A 791 -0.38 6.94 23.62
N LEU A 792 -0.83 7.60 22.54
CA LEU A 792 -2.09 7.26 21.86
C LEU A 792 -2.05 5.83 21.28
N ASN A 793 -0.92 5.43 20.68
CA ASN A 793 -0.71 4.08 20.14
C ASN A 793 -0.86 3.00 21.22
N LYS A 794 -0.36 3.25 22.45
CA LYS A 794 -0.55 2.34 23.60
C LYS A 794 -2.00 2.30 24.07
N LYS A 795 -2.67 3.47 24.17
CA LYS A 795 -4.08 3.53 24.59
C LYS A 795 -4.98 2.78 23.62
N ASP A 796 -4.78 2.95 22.31
CA ASP A 796 -5.56 2.25 21.28
C ASP A 796 -5.27 0.75 21.21
N ALA A 797 -4.06 0.32 21.61
CA ALA A 797 -3.74 -1.10 21.72
C ALA A 797 -4.46 -1.75 22.91
N GLU A 798 -4.43 -1.12 24.09
CA GLU A 798 -5.14 -1.64 25.26
C GLU A 798 -6.67 -1.55 25.08
N ARG A 799 -7.19 -0.51 24.41
CA ARG A 799 -8.62 -0.40 24.04
C ARG A 799 -9.08 -1.60 23.19
N ARG A 800 -8.29 -1.97 22.17
CA ARG A 800 -8.57 -3.15 21.33
C ARG A 800 -8.47 -4.45 22.12
N ARG A 801 -7.38 -4.64 22.88
CA ARG A 801 -7.20 -5.82 23.74
C ARG A 801 -8.36 -6.01 24.73
N THR A 802 -8.84 -4.94 25.36
CA THR A 802 -10.00 -4.97 26.27
C THR A 802 -11.28 -5.38 25.53
N ALA A 803 -11.55 -4.78 24.36
CA ALA A 803 -12.73 -5.13 23.55
C ALA A 803 -12.67 -6.58 23.01
N GLU A 804 -11.51 -7.03 22.53
CA GLU A 804 -11.27 -8.41 22.09
C GLU A 804 -11.54 -9.40 23.22
N LEU A 805 -11.05 -9.14 24.44
CA LEU A 805 -11.26 -10.00 25.59
C LEU A 805 -12.71 -9.97 26.11
N LYS A 806 -13.38 -8.81 26.08
CA LYS A 806 -14.82 -8.70 26.37
C LYS A 806 -15.65 -9.54 25.39
N ASN A 807 -15.40 -9.38 24.09
CA ASN A 807 -16.10 -10.13 23.03
C ASN A 807 -15.82 -11.65 23.13
N ASN A 808 -14.59 -12.05 23.45
CA ASN A 808 -14.22 -13.46 23.64
C ASN A 808 -14.92 -14.07 24.87
N LEU A 809 -15.05 -13.32 25.97
CA LEU A 809 -15.79 -13.74 27.15
C LEU A 809 -17.29 -13.92 26.83
N GLU A 810 -17.90 -12.91 26.21
CA GLU A 810 -19.30 -12.91 25.82
C GLU A 810 -19.63 -14.07 24.85
N SER A 811 -18.79 -14.27 23.83
CA SER A 811 -18.92 -15.37 22.87
C SER A 811 -18.78 -16.76 23.52
N TYR A 812 -17.89 -16.89 24.51
CA TYR A 812 -17.74 -18.14 25.27
C TYR A 812 -18.99 -18.41 26.13
N ILE A 813 -19.52 -17.38 26.81
CA ILE A 813 -20.74 -17.52 27.62
C ILE A 813 -21.91 -18.01 26.78
N TYR A 814 -22.20 -17.34 25.66
CA TYR A 814 -23.32 -17.73 24.78
C TYR A 814 -23.12 -19.14 24.21
N SER A 815 -21.97 -19.43 23.64
CA SER A 815 -21.73 -20.74 23.00
C SER A 815 -21.59 -21.89 24.01
N MET A 816 -21.37 -21.63 25.30
CA MET A 816 -21.43 -22.67 26.33
C MET A 816 -22.84 -22.87 26.88
N LYS A 817 -23.67 -21.82 27.00
CA LYS A 817 -25.10 -21.98 27.35
C LYS A 817 -25.85 -22.76 26.26
N GLU A 818 -25.69 -22.38 25.00
CA GLU A 818 -26.20 -23.09 23.81
C GLU A 818 -25.89 -24.60 23.86
N LYS A 819 -24.62 -24.97 24.09
CA LYS A 819 -24.21 -26.39 24.17
C LYS A 819 -24.76 -27.13 25.39
N LEU A 820 -24.90 -26.46 26.54
CA LEU A 820 -25.46 -27.07 27.75
C LEU A 820 -26.95 -27.38 27.62
N GLU A 821 -27.67 -26.60 26.81
CA GLU A 821 -29.11 -26.77 26.55
C GLU A 821 -29.40 -27.74 25.40
N GLU A 822 -28.65 -27.65 24.28
CA GLU A 822 -28.97 -28.40 23.05
C GLU A 822 -28.09 -29.65 22.79
N SER A 823 -26.87 -29.74 23.34
CA SER A 823 -25.92 -30.78 22.94
C SER A 823 -26.11 -32.10 23.69
N THR A 824 -26.69 -33.09 23.00
CA THR A 824 -26.77 -34.48 23.47
C THR A 824 -25.39 -35.10 23.77
N ASP A 825 -24.36 -34.75 23.02
CA ASP A 825 -22.98 -35.17 23.32
C ASP A 825 -22.49 -34.57 24.64
N MET A 826 -22.75 -33.28 24.90
CA MET A 826 -22.33 -32.61 26.13
C MET A 826 -23.05 -33.16 27.37
N LEU A 827 -24.35 -33.47 27.25
CA LEU A 827 -25.13 -34.15 28.29
C LEU A 827 -24.58 -35.55 28.62
N ALA A 828 -24.05 -36.28 27.62
CA ALA A 828 -23.49 -37.62 27.80
C ALA A 828 -22.11 -37.63 28.49
N VAL A 829 -21.33 -36.55 28.40
CA VAL A 829 -19.96 -36.45 28.97
C VAL A 829 -19.86 -35.61 30.25
N SER A 830 -20.98 -35.17 30.80
CA SER A 830 -21.03 -34.36 32.02
C SER A 830 -22.01 -34.93 33.05
N THR A 831 -21.74 -34.71 34.32
CA THR A 831 -22.69 -34.91 35.41
C THR A 831 -23.67 -33.74 35.50
N GLU A 832 -24.83 -33.97 36.12
CA GLU A 832 -25.84 -32.93 36.34
C GLU A 832 -25.29 -31.79 37.22
N GLN A 833 -24.57 -32.13 38.30
CA GLN A 833 -23.93 -31.18 39.20
C GLN A 833 -22.84 -30.32 38.52
N GLU A 834 -22.05 -30.89 37.60
CA GLU A 834 -21.12 -30.10 36.76
C GLU A 834 -21.87 -29.09 35.89
N ARG A 835 -23.00 -29.49 35.28
CA ARG A 835 -23.81 -28.59 34.44
C ARG A 835 -24.48 -27.50 35.26
N GLU A 836 -25.13 -27.83 36.36
CA GLU A 836 -25.80 -26.84 37.23
C GLU A 836 -24.81 -25.78 37.75
N SER A 837 -23.68 -26.22 38.30
CA SER A 837 -22.66 -25.31 38.81
C SER A 837 -22.02 -24.45 37.72
N PHE A 838 -21.81 -25.00 36.52
CA PHE A 838 -21.28 -24.24 35.39
C PHE A 838 -22.31 -23.26 34.80
N THR A 839 -23.59 -23.66 34.67
CA THR A 839 -24.69 -22.76 34.25
C THR A 839 -24.90 -21.61 35.24
N ALA A 840 -24.78 -21.87 36.55
CA ALA A 840 -24.78 -20.84 37.57
C ALA A 840 -23.61 -19.87 37.39
N LYS A 841 -22.38 -20.37 37.21
CA LYS A 841 -21.18 -19.53 37.02
C LYS A 841 -21.18 -18.75 35.70
N LEU A 842 -21.67 -19.35 34.62
CA LEU A 842 -21.91 -18.69 33.33
C LEU A 842 -22.89 -17.52 33.46
N SER A 843 -23.91 -17.65 34.34
CA SER A 843 -24.89 -16.60 34.59
C SER A 843 -24.34 -15.51 35.51
N GLU A 844 -23.63 -15.88 36.59
CA GLU A 844 -22.92 -14.93 37.47
C GLU A 844 -21.96 -14.02 36.69
N VAL A 845 -21.17 -14.59 35.77
CA VAL A 845 -20.23 -13.83 34.94
C VAL A 845 -20.94 -13.02 33.84
N GLN A 846 -22.10 -13.46 33.35
CA GLN A 846 -22.93 -12.71 32.42
C GLN A 846 -23.63 -11.51 33.09
N ASP A 847 -24.14 -11.68 34.30
CA ASP A 847 -24.74 -10.60 35.08
C ASP A 847 -23.68 -9.55 35.43
N TRP A 848 -22.47 -9.98 35.81
CA TRP A 848 -21.33 -9.07 35.99
C TRP A 848 -21.00 -8.31 34.69
N LEU A 849 -20.97 -8.98 33.53
CA LEU A 849 -20.60 -8.39 32.24
C LEU A 849 -21.46 -7.19 31.82
N TYR A 850 -22.73 -7.17 32.25
CA TYR A 850 -23.70 -6.09 32.00
C TYR A 850 -23.94 -5.16 33.21
N MET A 851 -23.24 -5.39 34.32
CA MET A 851 -23.26 -4.53 35.52
C MET A 851 -21.87 -3.92 35.71
N ASP A 852 -21.06 -4.42 36.65
CA ASP A 852 -19.73 -3.85 36.96
C ASP A 852 -18.71 -4.04 35.81
N GLY A 853 -18.99 -4.92 34.85
CA GLY A 853 -18.15 -5.26 33.70
C GLY A 853 -18.21 -4.29 32.52
N GLU A 854 -18.83 -3.11 32.65
CA GLU A 854 -18.80 -2.09 31.58
C GLU A 854 -17.44 -1.37 31.49
N GLU A 855 -16.86 -0.95 32.63
CA GLU A 855 -15.57 -0.22 32.69
C GLU A 855 -14.35 -1.10 33.06
N ALA A 856 -14.56 -2.42 33.19
CA ALA A 856 -13.54 -3.38 33.61
C ALA A 856 -12.32 -3.46 32.67
N GLN A 857 -11.17 -3.84 33.22
CA GLN A 857 -9.91 -3.87 32.49
C GLN A 857 -9.68 -5.18 31.72
N ALA A 858 -8.83 -5.17 30.69
CA ALA A 858 -8.49 -6.36 29.88
C ALA A 858 -8.19 -7.62 30.71
N ASN A 859 -7.43 -7.48 31.79
CA ASN A 859 -7.05 -8.60 32.66
C ASN A 859 -8.25 -9.21 33.41
N GLU A 860 -9.29 -8.44 33.70
CA GLU A 860 -10.49 -8.88 34.43
C GLU A 860 -11.43 -9.71 33.57
N PHE A 861 -11.53 -9.39 32.27
CA PHE A 861 -12.20 -10.23 31.28
C PHE A 861 -11.44 -11.52 31.05
N GLN A 862 -10.10 -11.46 30.96
CA GLN A 862 -9.24 -12.64 30.84
C GLN A 862 -9.40 -13.58 32.04
N GLU A 863 -9.32 -13.05 33.28
CA GLU A 863 -9.45 -13.88 34.48
C GLU A 863 -10.80 -14.60 34.55
N ARG A 864 -11.90 -13.89 34.25
CA ARG A 864 -13.24 -14.50 34.23
C ARG A 864 -13.42 -15.51 33.09
N LEU A 865 -12.82 -15.27 31.93
CA LEU A 865 -12.78 -16.24 30.83
C LEU A 865 -11.99 -17.50 31.23
N ASP A 866 -10.88 -17.35 31.94
CA ASP A 866 -10.06 -18.48 32.42
C ASP A 866 -10.77 -19.26 33.56
N GLN A 867 -11.52 -18.58 34.43
CA GLN A 867 -12.41 -19.22 35.41
C GLN A 867 -13.51 -20.06 34.74
N LEU A 868 -14.16 -19.54 33.69
CA LEU A 868 -15.17 -20.29 32.94
C LEU A 868 -14.55 -21.46 32.16
N LYS A 869 -13.40 -21.27 31.54
CA LYS A 869 -12.66 -22.32 30.82
C LYS A 869 -12.20 -23.45 31.73
N ALA A 870 -11.78 -23.14 32.96
CA ALA A 870 -11.42 -24.16 33.94
C ALA A 870 -12.57 -25.14 34.26
N MET A 871 -13.83 -24.73 34.06
CA MET A 871 -15.01 -25.59 34.17
C MET A 871 -15.44 -26.19 32.82
N GLY A 872 -15.52 -25.38 31.76
CA GLY A 872 -16.09 -25.76 30.47
C GLY A 872 -15.15 -26.57 29.57
N ASP A 873 -13.86 -26.21 29.50
CA ASP A 873 -12.90 -26.85 28.58
C ASP A 873 -12.65 -28.34 28.91
N PRO A 874 -12.61 -28.79 30.19
CA PRO A 874 -12.61 -30.21 30.53
C PRO A 874 -13.84 -31.00 30.05
N ILE A 875 -15.00 -30.35 29.89
CA ILE A 875 -16.22 -30.98 29.36
C ILE A 875 -16.16 -30.99 27.83
N LEU A 876 -15.77 -29.89 27.20
CA LEU A 876 -15.53 -29.83 25.75
C LEU A 876 -14.50 -30.86 25.26
N PHE A 877 -13.44 -31.08 26.04
CA PHE A 877 -12.42 -32.09 25.75
C PHE A 877 -12.96 -33.51 25.82
N ARG A 878 -13.77 -33.84 26.84
CA ARG A 878 -14.47 -35.14 26.89
C ARG A 878 -15.42 -35.30 25.69
N MET A 879 -16.09 -34.22 25.29
CA MET A 879 -17.04 -34.19 24.17
C MET A 879 -16.36 -34.42 22.81
N SER A 880 -15.21 -33.77 22.53
CA SER A 880 -14.46 -34.01 21.29
C SER A 880 -13.90 -35.42 21.24
N GLU A 881 -13.34 -35.90 22.36
CA GLU A 881 -12.76 -37.24 22.47
C GLU A 881 -13.80 -38.37 22.36
N LEU A 882 -15.08 -38.11 22.64
CA LEU A 882 -16.19 -39.05 22.41
C LEU A 882 -16.26 -39.51 20.94
N LYS A 883 -16.00 -38.60 19.99
CA LYS A 883 -16.04 -38.87 18.54
C LYS A 883 -14.64 -39.06 17.93
N ALA A 884 -13.62 -38.37 18.44
CA ALA A 884 -12.26 -38.45 17.89
C ALA A 884 -11.56 -39.79 18.16
N ARG A 885 -11.65 -40.36 19.38
CA ARG A 885 -10.95 -41.63 19.69
C ARG A 885 -11.44 -42.81 18.85
N PRO A 886 -12.75 -43.08 18.68
CA PRO A 886 -13.21 -44.19 17.83
C PRO A 886 -12.74 -44.06 16.38
N ALA A 887 -12.73 -42.83 15.84
CA ALA A 887 -12.20 -42.55 14.50
C ALA A 887 -10.69 -42.82 14.41
N ALA A 888 -9.89 -42.33 15.36
CA ALA A 888 -8.44 -42.55 15.42
C ALA A 888 -8.09 -44.05 15.55
N CYS A 889 -8.78 -44.79 16.42
CA CYS A 889 -8.65 -46.24 16.54
C CYS A 889 -9.03 -46.97 15.24
N GLY A 890 -10.08 -46.51 14.54
CA GLY A 890 -10.46 -47.00 13.22
C GLY A 890 -9.36 -46.81 12.18
N SER A 891 -8.84 -45.58 12.04
CA SER A 891 -7.73 -45.27 11.13
C SER A 891 -6.46 -46.08 11.46
N ALA A 892 -6.14 -46.26 12.75
CA ALA A 892 -5.00 -47.07 13.18
C ALA A 892 -5.16 -48.56 12.77
N ARG A 893 -6.37 -49.13 12.92
CA ARG A 893 -6.66 -50.51 12.48
C ARG A 893 -6.61 -50.67 10.96
N LEU A 894 -7.09 -49.68 10.20
CA LEU A 894 -6.93 -49.66 8.74
C LEU A 894 -5.45 -49.65 8.35
N TYR A 895 -4.65 -48.75 8.94
CA TYR A 895 -3.21 -48.68 8.68
C TYR A 895 -2.47 -49.97 9.06
N LEU A 896 -2.80 -50.59 10.19
CA LEU A 896 -2.25 -51.91 10.57
C LEU A 896 -2.61 -53.00 9.54
N THR A 897 -3.82 -52.96 8.98
CA THR A 897 -4.28 -53.90 7.94
C THR A 897 -3.57 -53.67 6.60
N GLU A 898 -3.29 -52.41 6.25
CA GLU A 898 -2.47 -52.04 5.08
C GLU A 898 -1.00 -52.43 5.28
N LEU A 899 -0.45 -52.22 6.47
CA LEU A 899 0.93 -52.59 6.80
C LEU A 899 1.15 -54.11 6.65
N GLN A 900 0.17 -54.94 7.02
CA GLN A 900 0.22 -56.38 6.75
C GLN A 900 0.31 -56.72 5.25
N LYS A 901 -0.29 -55.90 4.36
CA LYS A 901 -0.14 -56.04 2.90
C LYS A 901 1.24 -55.56 2.44
N ILE A 902 1.73 -54.44 2.98
CA ILE A 902 3.05 -53.87 2.67
C ILE A 902 4.17 -54.85 3.04
N VAL A 903 4.13 -55.44 4.24
CA VAL A 903 5.11 -56.43 4.71
C VAL A 903 5.10 -57.68 3.83
N LYS A 904 3.93 -58.24 3.52
CA LYS A 904 3.80 -59.39 2.58
C LYS A 904 4.30 -59.08 1.17
N ASN A 905 4.19 -57.82 0.73
CA ASN A 905 4.74 -57.38 -0.55
C ASN A 905 6.26 -57.15 -0.48
N TRP A 906 6.85 -56.88 0.68
CA TRP A 906 8.31 -56.79 0.83
C TRP A 906 9.00 -58.14 0.59
N ASP A 907 8.40 -59.25 1.00
CA ASP A 907 8.94 -60.60 0.76
C ASP A 907 9.17 -60.89 -0.74
N THR A 908 8.30 -60.37 -1.61
CA THR A 908 8.37 -60.57 -3.07
C THR A 908 9.09 -59.43 -3.80
N SER A 909 8.77 -58.17 -3.49
CA SER A 909 9.30 -56.98 -4.19
C SER A 909 10.62 -56.46 -3.64
N LYS A 910 10.94 -56.73 -2.36
CA LYS A 910 12.15 -56.24 -1.67
C LYS A 910 12.86 -57.32 -0.82
N PRO A 911 13.19 -58.50 -1.38
CA PRO A 911 13.80 -59.61 -0.63
C PRO A 911 15.22 -59.34 -0.08
N TRP A 912 15.78 -58.15 -0.30
CA TRP A 912 17.06 -57.70 0.25
C TRP A 912 16.93 -56.97 1.60
N LEU A 913 15.71 -56.67 2.06
CA LEU A 913 15.50 -56.00 3.33
C LEU A 913 16.01 -56.90 4.48
N PRO A 914 16.79 -56.38 5.44
CA PRO A 914 17.27 -57.21 6.54
C PRO A 914 16.08 -57.73 7.34
N LYS A 915 15.90 -59.06 7.44
CA LYS A 915 14.73 -59.68 8.11
C LYS A 915 14.47 -59.07 9.48
N LYS A 916 15.50 -58.94 10.32
CA LYS A 916 15.45 -58.26 11.62
C LYS A 916 14.75 -56.88 11.59
N ARG A 917 14.92 -56.07 10.53
CA ARG A 917 14.26 -54.77 10.38
C ARG A 917 12.78 -54.88 10.00
N VAL A 918 12.41 -55.93 9.26
CA VAL A 918 11.01 -56.26 8.97
C VAL A 918 10.34 -56.84 10.23
N ASP A 919 11.03 -57.73 10.94
CA ASP A 919 10.61 -58.30 12.23
C ASP A 919 10.43 -57.20 13.30
N GLU A 920 11.33 -56.19 13.34
CA GLU A 920 11.19 -54.97 14.15
C GLU A 920 9.90 -54.19 13.78
N VAL A 921 9.57 -54.05 12.50
CA VAL A 921 8.33 -53.37 12.05
C VAL A 921 7.08 -54.16 12.43
N VAL A 922 7.08 -55.49 12.27
CA VAL A 922 5.96 -56.36 12.67
C VAL A 922 5.77 -56.33 14.18
N SER A 923 6.86 -56.45 14.96
CA SER A 923 6.82 -56.38 16.43
C SER A 923 6.27 -55.04 16.93
N GLU A 924 6.59 -53.92 16.28
CA GLU A 924 6.04 -52.61 16.64
C GLU A 924 4.57 -52.43 16.21
N ALA A 925 4.16 -53.05 15.10
CA ALA A 925 2.76 -53.11 14.68
C ALA A 925 1.90 -53.94 15.66
N ASP A 926 2.40 -55.09 16.11
CA ASP A 926 1.73 -55.93 17.12
C ASP A 926 1.68 -55.22 18.49
N LYS A 927 2.75 -54.55 18.93
CA LYS A 927 2.72 -53.70 20.14
C LYS A 927 1.67 -52.59 20.04
N LEU A 928 1.54 -51.94 18.89
CA LEU A 928 0.52 -50.92 18.67
C LEU A 928 -0.89 -51.53 18.72
N LYS A 929 -1.09 -52.70 18.11
CA LYS A 929 -2.36 -53.43 18.15
C LYS A 929 -2.75 -53.80 19.60
N THR A 930 -1.85 -54.44 20.35
CA THR A 930 -2.11 -54.83 21.75
C THR A 930 -2.37 -53.61 22.62
N TRP A 931 -1.59 -52.53 22.47
CA TRP A 931 -1.81 -51.28 23.20
C TRP A 931 -3.18 -50.64 22.88
N LEU A 932 -3.63 -50.69 21.63
CA LEU A 932 -4.99 -50.25 21.25
C LEU A 932 -6.07 -51.11 21.92
N GLU A 933 -5.94 -52.43 21.87
CA GLU A 933 -6.90 -53.36 22.47
C GLU A 933 -6.98 -53.20 24.00
N GLU A 934 -5.84 -53.05 24.69
CA GLU A 934 -5.74 -52.73 26.12
C GLU A 934 -6.39 -51.39 26.46
N LYS A 935 -6.08 -50.33 25.70
CA LYS A 935 -6.56 -48.97 25.96
C LYS A 935 -8.04 -48.80 25.64
N GLU A 936 -8.55 -49.44 24.57
CA GLU A 936 -9.99 -49.49 24.29
C GLU A 936 -10.75 -50.28 25.35
N ALA A 937 -10.18 -51.35 25.91
CA ALA A 937 -10.77 -52.07 27.04
C ALA A 937 -10.82 -51.19 28.31
N LEU A 938 -9.72 -50.52 28.65
CA LEU A 938 -9.65 -49.58 29.78
C LEU A 938 -10.62 -48.40 29.61
N GLN A 939 -10.77 -47.87 28.39
CA GLN A 939 -11.70 -46.78 28.12
C GLN A 939 -13.17 -47.23 28.23
N LYS A 940 -13.49 -48.50 27.96
CA LYS A 940 -14.85 -49.06 28.16
C LYS A 940 -15.19 -49.25 29.65
N SER A 941 -14.21 -49.42 30.53
CA SER A 941 -14.42 -49.46 31.99
C SER A 941 -14.34 -48.10 32.67
N THR A 942 -13.93 -47.05 31.94
CA THR A 942 -13.78 -45.68 32.46
C THR A 942 -15.09 -44.89 32.29
N PRO A 943 -15.64 -44.24 33.34
CA PRO A 943 -16.86 -43.44 33.23
C PRO A 943 -16.79 -42.33 32.18
N VAL A 944 -17.85 -42.16 31.39
CA VAL A 944 -17.89 -41.24 30.23
C VAL A 944 -17.69 -39.77 30.63
N HIS A 945 -18.06 -39.41 31.86
CA HIS A 945 -17.85 -38.08 32.46
C HIS A 945 -16.51 -37.94 33.21
N SER A 946 -15.59 -38.90 33.09
CA SER A 946 -14.25 -38.81 33.68
C SER A 946 -13.17 -38.62 32.60
N SER A 947 -11.93 -38.35 33.02
CA SER A 947 -10.82 -38.12 32.08
C SER A 947 -10.60 -39.33 31.15
N PRO A 948 -10.33 -39.12 29.85
CA PRO A 948 -9.95 -40.17 28.91
C PRO A 948 -8.83 -41.09 29.43
N ALA A 949 -8.99 -42.40 29.27
CA ALA A 949 -7.97 -43.40 29.59
C ALA A 949 -6.80 -43.40 28.60
N PHE A 950 -7.02 -42.82 27.42
CA PHE A 950 -6.05 -42.45 26.38
C PHE A 950 -6.71 -41.42 25.46
N THR A 951 -5.92 -40.69 24.70
CA THR A 951 -6.38 -39.65 23.77
C THR A 951 -6.30 -40.07 22.29
N SER A 952 -7.07 -39.41 21.43
CA SER A 952 -6.97 -39.56 19.97
C SER A 952 -5.56 -39.17 19.46
N GLU A 953 -4.97 -38.13 20.03
CA GLU A 953 -3.60 -37.68 19.74
C GLU A 953 -2.55 -38.75 20.09
N GLU A 954 -2.66 -39.45 21.22
CA GLU A 954 -1.77 -40.59 21.54
C GLU A 954 -1.82 -41.68 20.47
N VAL A 955 -3.00 -41.95 19.89
CA VAL A 955 -3.15 -42.91 18.78
C VAL A 955 -2.42 -42.40 17.54
N TYR A 956 -2.65 -41.15 17.14
CA TYR A 956 -2.01 -40.57 15.95
C TYR A 956 -0.49 -40.51 16.08
N GLN A 957 0.05 -40.10 17.23
CA GLN A 957 1.50 -40.08 17.48
C GLN A 957 2.13 -41.49 17.41
N LYS A 958 1.44 -42.52 17.92
CA LYS A 958 1.91 -43.91 17.84
C LYS A 958 1.82 -44.48 16.41
N VAL A 959 0.77 -44.15 15.65
CA VAL A 959 0.67 -44.51 14.23
C VAL A 959 1.77 -43.82 13.41
N LEU A 960 2.03 -42.53 13.65
CA LEU A 960 3.09 -41.77 12.99
C LEU A 960 4.49 -42.34 13.31
N ALA A 961 4.74 -42.73 14.57
CA ALA A 961 5.98 -43.41 14.96
C ALA A 961 6.19 -44.73 14.21
N LEU A 962 5.12 -45.51 13.99
CA LEU A 962 5.17 -46.74 13.19
C LEU A 962 5.38 -46.43 11.70
N GLN A 963 4.64 -45.48 11.13
CA GLN A 963 4.80 -45.01 9.75
C GLN A 963 6.23 -44.55 9.45
N ASN A 964 6.86 -43.82 10.38
CA ASN A 964 8.25 -43.40 10.25
C ASN A 964 9.21 -44.61 10.21
N LYS A 965 9.04 -45.62 11.06
CA LYS A 965 9.82 -46.87 11.02
C LYS A 965 9.62 -47.62 9.69
N VAL A 966 8.36 -47.76 9.26
CA VAL A 966 7.99 -48.40 7.98
C VAL A 966 8.64 -47.68 6.80
N SER A 967 8.60 -46.35 6.76
CA SER A 967 9.22 -45.57 5.68
C SER A 967 10.74 -45.71 5.66
N SER A 968 11.39 -45.79 6.82
CA SER A 968 12.83 -46.02 6.96
C SER A 968 13.26 -47.37 6.39
N VAL A 969 12.52 -48.45 6.73
CA VAL A 969 12.76 -49.79 6.16
C VAL A 969 12.47 -49.80 4.64
N ASN A 970 11.36 -49.19 4.21
CA ASN A 970 10.98 -49.13 2.80
C ASN A 970 12.00 -48.40 1.91
N ARG A 971 12.80 -47.48 2.49
CA ARG A 971 13.86 -46.70 1.83
C ARG A 971 15.21 -47.43 1.71
N ILE A 972 15.40 -48.60 2.32
CA ILE A 972 16.67 -49.34 2.23
C ILE A 972 16.91 -49.80 0.77
N PRO A 973 17.98 -49.32 0.10
CA PRO A 973 18.23 -49.62 -1.31
C PRO A 973 18.71 -51.06 -1.50
N LYS A 974 18.53 -51.59 -2.72
CA LYS A 974 19.01 -52.92 -3.09
C LYS A 974 20.54 -52.96 -3.04
N PRO A 975 21.17 -53.93 -2.34
CA PRO A 975 22.62 -54.03 -2.27
C PRO A 975 23.22 -54.31 -3.64
N LYS A 976 24.34 -53.65 -3.96
CA LYS A 976 25.10 -53.89 -5.20
C LYS A 976 25.71 -55.31 -5.18
N PRO A 977 25.77 -56.03 -6.31
CA PRO A 977 26.26 -57.41 -6.37
C PRO A 977 27.75 -57.50 -5.99
N LYS A 978 28.13 -58.60 -5.32
CA LYS A 978 29.52 -58.91 -4.94
C LYS A 978 30.26 -59.59 -6.10
N VAL A 979 31.43 -59.06 -6.45
CA VAL A 979 32.45 -59.76 -7.26
C VAL A 979 33.23 -60.71 -6.36
N GLU A 980 33.58 -61.90 -6.85
CA GLU A 980 34.32 -62.90 -6.08
C GLU A 980 35.77 -62.48 -5.80
N LYS A 981 36.25 -62.79 -4.58
CA LYS A 981 37.66 -63.15 -4.32
C LYS A 981 37.72 -64.35 -3.38
N LYS A 982 38.30 -65.44 -3.87
CA LYS A 982 38.85 -66.54 -3.07
C LYS A 982 40.38 -66.41 -3.05
N PRO A 983 41.10 -66.97 -2.07
CA PRO A 983 40.70 -67.17 -0.67
C PRO A 983 41.70 -66.50 0.30
N ALA A 984 41.29 -66.33 1.55
CA ALA A 984 42.23 -66.30 2.68
C ALA A 984 42.10 -67.63 3.42
N LYS A 985 43.22 -68.31 3.70
CA LYS A 985 43.24 -69.52 4.53
C LYS A 985 43.38 -69.13 6.00
N GLU A 986 42.51 -69.73 6.80
CA GLU A 986 42.78 -70.34 8.12
C GLU A 986 43.94 -69.74 8.96
N GLU A 987 43.59 -69.19 10.13
CA GLU A 987 43.81 -69.94 11.38
C GLU A 987 42.83 -69.53 12.50
N ALA A 988 42.86 -70.22 13.64
CA ALA A 988 41.63 -70.56 14.37
C ALA A 988 41.48 -70.00 15.81
N ASN A 989 40.22 -69.96 16.23
CA ASN A 989 39.70 -70.14 17.61
C ASN A 989 40.06 -69.15 18.75
N LYS A 990 39.00 -68.47 19.24
CA LYS A 990 38.54 -68.45 20.66
C LYS A 990 39.41 -67.68 21.70
N GLU A 991 38.87 -67.22 22.84
CA GLU A 991 37.61 -67.59 23.53
C GLU A 991 36.81 -66.39 24.12
N LYS A 992 35.94 -66.65 25.11
CA LYS A 992 34.91 -65.80 25.75
C LYS A 992 35.49 -64.56 26.51
N THR A 993 34.75 -63.59 27.06
CA THR A 993 33.33 -63.55 27.53
C THR A 993 32.81 -62.09 27.68
N ASP A 994 31.49 -61.90 27.48
CA ASP A 994 30.55 -60.94 28.11
C ASP A 994 30.78 -59.40 28.26
N SER A 995 29.63 -58.72 28.43
CA SER A 995 29.36 -57.41 29.08
C SER A 995 29.55 -56.05 28.34
N SER A 996 28.48 -55.24 28.43
CA SER A 996 28.35 -53.75 28.53
C SER A 996 28.87 -52.75 27.47
N GLU A 997 27.89 -51.99 26.94
CA GLU A 997 27.82 -50.51 26.78
C GLU A 997 28.67 -49.69 25.77
N SER A 998 27.93 -49.14 24.78
CA SER A 998 27.84 -47.71 24.41
C SER A 998 28.73 -47.07 23.31
N ALA A 999 28.10 -46.13 22.57
CA ALA A 999 28.65 -45.08 21.69
C ALA A 999 29.53 -45.46 20.46
N SER A 1000 29.57 -44.71 19.34
CA SER A 1000 28.63 -43.73 18.76
C SER A 1000 28.99 -43.38 17.29
N SER A 1001 27.97 -42.93 16.53
CA SER A 1001 28.05 -41.96 15.39
C SER A 1001 28.79 -42.28 14.07
N GLU A 1002 28.49 -41.44 13.07
CA GLU A 1002 29.15 -41.21 11.76
C GLU A 1002 28.94 -42.19 10.57
N SER A 1003 29.35 -41.73 9.38
CA SER A 1003 28.41 -41.34 8.30
C SER A 1003 29.11 -41.07 6.95
N GLU A 1004 28.38 -41.25 5.82
CA GLU A 1004 28.72 -40.75 4.45
C GLU A 1004 29.98 -41.33 3.75
N SER A 1005 30.20 -41.29 2.41
CA SER A 1005 29.36 -41.00 1.22
C SER A 1005 29.99 -41.51 -0.12
N THR A 1006 29.17 -41.68 -1.19
CA THR A 1006 29.50 -41.58 -2.67
C THR A 1006 30.61 -42.44 -3.35
N GLU A 1007 30.73 -42.66 -4.69
CA GLU A 1007 30.03 -42.12 -5.90
C GLU A 1007 29.82 -43.12 -7.12
N LYS A 1008 29.76 -42.60 -8.37
CA LYS A 1008 29.30 -43.06 -9.74
C LYS A 1008 30.21 -44.07 -10.52
N PRO A 1009 30.02 -44.40 -11.85
CA PRO A 1009 28.97 -44.10 -12.88
C PRO A 1009 28.38 -45.32 -13.69
N SER A 1010 27.42 -45.08 -14.62
CA SER A 1010 27.04 -45.87 -15.85
C SER A 1010 26.36 -47.27 -15.76
N GLU A 1011 25.80 -47.92 -16.82
CA GLU A 1011 24.88 -47.67 -18.00
C GLU A 1011 25.00 -48.92 -18.95
N SER A 1012 24.16 -49.38 -19.92
CA SER A 1012 22.75 -49.28 -20.47
C SER A 1012 22.54 -50.52 -21.44
N ASP A 1013 21.50 -50.85 -22.27
CA ASP A 1013 20.11 -50.42 -22.62
C ASP A 1013 19.35 -51.54 -23.44
N ALA A 1014 18.01 -51.39 -23.67
CA ALA A 1014 17.11 -51.95 -24.74
C ALA A 1014 16.94 -53.51 -25.03
N PRO A 1015 15.88 -53.99 -25.76
CA PRO A 1015 14.40 -53.80 -25.63
C PRO A 1015 13.49 -55.06 -25.93
N GLU A 1016 12.14 -55.02 -25.68
CA GLU A 1016 10.99 -55.56 -26.51
C GLU A 1016 9.66 -55.99 -25.75
N LYS A 1017 8.49 -55.44 -26.16
CA LYS A 1017 7.09 -56.03 -26.34
C LYS A 1017 6.33 -56.78 -25.18
N ASN A 1018 4.97 -56.90 -25.09
CA ASN A 1018 3.77 -56.43 -25.85
C ASN A 1018 2.39 -56.53 -25.09
N ASN A 1019 1.30 -55.97 -25.68
CA ASN A 1019 -0.17 -56.26 -25.58
C ASN A 1019 -1.09 -55.59 -24.51
N ASP A 1020 -2.39 -55.44 -24.89
CA ASP A 1020 -3.44 -54.55 -24.32
C ASP A 1020 -4.67 -55.23 -23.67
N SER A 1021 -5.46 -54.49 -22.87
CA SER A 1021 -6.95 -54.39 -22.95
C SER A 1021 -7.60 -53.37 -21.96
N GLU A 1022 -8.72 -52.78 -22.38
CA GLU A 1022 -9.66 -51.85 -21.67
C GLU A 1022 -11.11 -52.42 -21.81
N PRO A 1023 -12.23 -51.84 -21.29
CA PRO A 1023 -12.45 -50.57 -20.54
C PRO A 1023 -13.37 -50.69 -19.27
N GLU A 1024 -13.61 -49.58 -18.55
CA GLU A 1024 -14.92 -48.89 -18.39
C GLU A 1024 -14.88 -47.80 -17.28
N SER A 1025 -15.93 -46.97 -17.17
CA SER A 1025 -15.92 -45.66 -16.51
C SER A 1025 -17.19 -45.33 -15.72
N HIS A 1026 -17.11 -44.49 -14.68
CA HIS A 1026 -18.26 -43.76 -14.14
C HIS A 1026 -17.87 -42.41 -13.51
N ASP A 1027 -18.76 -41.43 -13.55
CA ASP A 1027 -18.56 -40.05 -13.06
C ASP A 1027 -18.70 -39.88 -11.53
N GLU A 1028 -18.09 -38.82 -10.99
CA GLU A 1028 -18.30 -38.28 -9.63
C GLU A 1028 -18.98 -36.90 -9.66
N LEU A 1029 -19.44 -36.42 -8.50
CA LEU A 1029 -20.17 -35.17 -8.27
C LEU A 1029 -19.56 -34.41 -7.06
#